data_AF-A0A133UUY3-F1
#
_entry.id   AF-A0A133UUY3-F1
#
_cell.length_a   1.000
_cell.length_b   1.000
_cell.length_c   1.000
_cell.angle_alpha   90.00
_cell.angle_beta   90.00
_cell.angle_gamma   90.00
#
_symmetry.space_group_name_H-M   'P 1'
#
loop_
_entity.id
_entity.type
_entity.pdbx_description
1 polymer ?
#
loop_
_entity_poly.entity_id
_entity_poly.type
_entity_poly.pdbx_seq_one_letter_code
_entity_poly.pdbx_strand_id
1 'polypeptide(L)'
;VLGQSSSKTLRASEFADLIYHGSDGAEGKKPASYAKVTLHIKDDDDSLHIDSEEITISRKVKSDGKSTYRINGNRTTRHEIMELLHGDLVGGEGYNFVMQGDVDKFIKMSSTERRKIIDDLAGVAEFEEKKEKALKELDTVETKLKSEKGRLEELEKNMEKYEREKEEVLECRNLEEDLKKKKATLAKLRLEKCEENLENIQNKIEKKDEKLGELSERKKELKEAKEELDDKIKEKENLIKEKRNSEVLKEVNRLNSRIETLRERLHDNNKTLESIEKEIEKLQKKARKAGEKSEKKSPLKKIEKFSDKFQTLYKKFETVTEEIESSEKDSEDFERHFSELKEILQDIKSVIESLEKHFQKALKSKEDFLKLAEKSDKIEEAGSEFERLKSKLTSAKAREDDTRFRISELEEEIEESKETLNETEKAAKKVRKEIKETESELSELEEKLKSKNKQKRQIERKIENIKEEKSDLRVEKSSIETEFKQAEEELENYEEVEIDTSKAKKEKLEKEATEIEKKIQKLKPLNERAIEDYEDAKKRYESKKGHYDELAEEKQTLIDFMEEIDQQKTEVFMETFEEVSKHFSKIFSELSPGGEAQLILENPEDPLEGGLGIEAKPEGKKLKNVASLSGGEKSLTGLAFIFAIQRANPSALYVLDEIDAHLDPKNRNEVAKLIKSFSKEAQI
;
A
#
# COMPACT_ATOMS: atom_id res chain seq x y z
N VAL A 1 8.56 89.56 75.30
CA VAL A 1 8.98 88.14 75.52
C VAL A 1 9.49 87.50 74.23
N LEU A 2 8.75 87.66 73.12
CA LEU A 2 9.04 87.09 71.80
C LEU A 2 9.85 88.01 70.87
N GLY A 3 10.17 89.23 71.34
CA GLY A 3 10.83 90.28 70.55
C GLY A 3 12.22 89.89 70.01
N GLN A 4 12.77 90.75 69.16
CA GLN A 4 13.92 90.46 68.30
C GLN A 4 15.11 89.82 69.04
N SER A 5 15.79 88.90 68.35
CA SER A 5 16.89 88.07 68.86
C SER A 5 18.18 88.85 69.15
N SER A 6 18.25 90.10 68.71
CA SER A 6 19.42 90.97 68.82
C SER A 6 19.29 91.92 70.01
N SER A 7 20.30 91.97 70.88
CA SER A 7 20.40 92.95 71.97
C SER A 7 20.40 94.39 71.45
N LYS A 8 21.00 94.62 70.27
CA LYS A 8 21.11 95.95 69.65
C LYS A 8 19.76 96.57 69.32
N THR A 9 18.77 95.77 68.92
CA THR A 9 17.42 96.28 68.63
C THR A 9 16.73 96.78 69.91
N LEU A 10 17.06 96.22 71.08
CA LEU A 10 16.55 96.67 72.38
C LEU A 10 17.35 97.86 72.96
N ARG A 11 18.17 98.52 72.15
CA ARG A 11 19.06 99.63 72.55
C ARG A 11 20.01 99.25 73.70
N ALA A 12 20.39 97.97 73.76
CA ALA A 12 21.37 97.41 74.68
C ALA A 12 22.55 96.82 73.90
N SER A 13 23.77 96.90 74.42
CA SER A 13 24.94 96.26 73.80
C SER A 13 24.84 94.75 73.92
N GLU A 14 24.57 94.26 75.13
CA GLU A 14 24.35 92.85 75.45
C GLU A 14 23.06 92.69 76.27
N PHE A 15 22.46 91.50 76.25
CA PHE A 15 21.24 91.25 77.04
C PHE A 15 21.48 91.40 78.55
N ALA A 16 22.72 91.28 79.02
CA ALA A 16 23.09 91.50 80.43
C ALA A 16 22.85 92.96 80.88
N ASP A 17 22.91 93.93 79.95
CA ASP A 17 22.68 95.35 80.23
C ASP A 17 21.22 95.64 80.62
N LEU A 18 20.30 94.71 80.34
CA LEU A 18 18.89 94.81 80.75
C LEU A 18 18.69 94.52 82.24
N ILE A 19 19.73 94.12 82.97
CA ILE A 19 19.66 93.75 84.38
C ILE A 19 19.97 94.97 85.25
N TYR A 20 19.14 95.25 86.24
CA TYR A 20 19.36 96.35 87.18
C TYR A 20 20.70 96.21 87.93
N HIS A 21 21.60 97.17 87.77
CA HIS A 21 22.97 97.14 88.32
C HIS A 21 23.13 97.68 89.75
N GLY A 22 22.04 97.96 90.47
CA GLY A 22 22.09 98.49 91.84
C GLY A 22 22.12 100.02 91.91
N SER A 23 22.05 100.58 93.12
CA SER A 23 22.10 102.03 93.38
C SER A 23 22.91 102.33 94.64
N ASP A 24 23.81 103.33 94.62
CA ASP A 24 24.66 103.70 95.76
C ASP A 24 23.96 104.63 96.77
N GLY A 25 24.18 104.41 98.09
CA GLY A 25 23.62 105.21 99.20
C GLY A 25 23.21 104.36 100.42
N ALA A 26 22.90 104.99 101.57
CA ALA A 26 22.56 104.29 102.82
C ALA A 26 21.27 103.43 102.74
N GLU A 27 20.45 103.62 101.70
CA GLU A 27 19.28 102.79 101.35
C GLU A 27 19.46 102.08 99.98
N GLY A 28 20.70 101.91 99.52
CA GLY A 28 21.02 101.33 98.22
C GLY A 28 20.63 99.84 98.10
N LYS A 29 19.94 99.47 97.00
CA LYS A 29 19.59 98.08 96.69
C LYS A 29 20.69 97.39 95.89
N LYS A 30 20.94 96.11 96.20
CA LYS A 30 21.91 95.25 95.48
C LYS A 30 21.51 95.05 94.00
N PRO A 31 22.48 94.82 93.10
CA PRO A 31 22.21 94.46 91.71
C PRO A 31 21.27 93.25 91.61
N ALA A 32 20.36 93.28 90.66
CA ALA A 32 19.49 92.15 90.38
C ALA A 32 20.32 91.00 89.77
N SER A 33 20.00 89.75 90.11
CA SER A 33 20.70 88.58 89.56
C SER A 33 20.15 88.15 88.18
N TYR A 34 19.02 88.71 87.75
CA TYR A 34 18.39 88.44 86.45
C TYR A 34 17.36 89.52 86.10
N ALA A 35 17.02 89.60 84.81
CA ALA A 35 15.81 90.25 84.31
C ALA A 35 14.86 89.16 83.79
N LYS A 36 13.58 89.19 84.18
CA LYS A 36 12.56 88.25 83.70
C LYS A 36 11.35 89.04 83.23
N VAL A 37 10.92 88.75 82.01
CA VAL A 37 9.61 89.15 81.52
C VAL A 37 8.75 87.90 81.39
N THR A 38 7.51 87.97 81.87
CA THR A 38 6.51 86.90 81.73
C THR A 38 5.31 87.51 81.03
N LEU A 39 4.90 86.90 79.93
CA LEU A 39 3.63 87.14 79.27
C LEU A 39 2.63 86.16 79.86
N HIS A 40 1.51 86.68 80.32
CA HIS A 40 0.36 85.91 80.76
C HIS A 40 -0.67 86.01 79.65
N ILE A 41 -1.05 84.88 79.06
CA ILE A 41 -2.08 84.80 78.04
C ILE A 41 -3.22 83.98 78.65
N LYS A 42 -4.42 84.53 78.60
CA LYS A 42 -5.64 83.84 78.99
C LYS A 42 -6.31 83.37 77.71
N ASP A 43 -6.50 82.07 77.58
CA ASP A 43 -7.06 81.45 76.39
C ASP A 43 -8.57 81.24 76.61
N ASP A 44 -9.33 82.32 76.37
CA ASP A 44 -10.79 82.32 76.60
C ASP A 44 -11.57 81.65 75.45
N ASP A 45 -10.92 81.39 74.31
CA ASP A 45 -11.51 80.86 73.08
C ASP A 45 -10.95 79.49 72.65
N ASP A 46 -10.09 78.87 73.46
CA ASP A 46 -9.45 77.55 73.24
C ASP A 46 -8.63 77.47 71.94
N SER A 47 -8.11 78.63 71.52
CA SER A 47 -7.41 78.83 70.26
C SER A 47 -5.95 78.32 70.28
N LEU A 48 -5.38 78.09 71.46
CA LEU A 48 -4.01 77.55 71.59
C LEU A 48 -3.99 76.02 71.72
N HIS A 49 -5.15 75.37 71.82
CA HIS A 49 -5.29 73.92 71.99
C HIS A 49 -4.44 73.38 73.16
N ILE A 50 -4.51 74.03 74.32
CA ILE A 50 -3.78 73.64 75.55
C ILE A 50 -4.78 73.39 76.67
N ASP A 51 -4.57 72.34 77.46
CA ASP A 51 -5.43 71.92 78.59
C ASP A 51 -5.49 72.92 79.79
N SER A 52 -5.20 74.21 79.60
CA SER A 52 -5.10 75.19 80.69
C SER A 52 -5.61 76.57 80.30
N GLU A 53 -6.52 77.14 81.11
CA GLU A 53 -7.14 78.47 80.91
C GLU A 53 -6.15 79.67 80.93
N GLU A 54 -4.93 79.48 81.45
CA GLU A 54 -3.90 80.53 81.47
C GLU A 54 -2.52 79.93 81.14
N ILE A 55 -1.88 80.47 80.10
CA ILE A 55 -0.50 80.12 79.72
C ILE A 55 0.46 81.26 80.07
N THR A 56 1.58 80.91 80.69
CA THR A 56 2.64 81.84 81.06
C THR A 56 3.91 81.59 80.26
N ILE A 57 4.25 82.52 79.36
CA ILE A 57 5.47 82.47 78.56
C ILE A 57 6.48 83.43 79.18
N SER A 58 7.60 82.95 79.70
CA SER A 58 8.63 83.80 80.28
C SER A 58 10.00 83.69 79.62
N ARG A 59 10.65 84.85 79.46
CA ARG A 59 12.05 84.96 79.07
C ARG A 59 12.83 85.53 80.25
N LYS A 60 13.79 84.77 80.74
CA LYS A 60 14.69 85.16 81.85
C LYS A 60 16.12 85.26 81.34
N VAL A 61 16.70 86.46 81.46
CA VAL A 61 18.10 86.76 81.15
C VAL A 61 18.89 86.85 82.45
N LYS A 62 20.04 86.17 82.53
CA LYS A 62 20.97 86.24 83.67
C LYS A 62 22.19 87.09 83.32
N SER A 63 23.03 87.36 84.32
CA SER A 63 24.26 88.15 84.18
C SER A 63 25.27 87.62 83.17
N ASP A 64 25.12 86.37 82.71
CA ASP A 64 25.92 85.78 81.62
C ASP A 64 25.37 86.10 80.21
N GLY A 65 24.34 86.96 80.11
CA GLY A 65 23.68 87.34 78.88
C GLY A 65 22.77 86.26 78.27
N LYS A 66 22.72 85.04 78.84
CA LYS A 66 21.95 83.94 78.28
C LYS A 66 20.46 84.09 78.60
N SER A 67 19.65 84.03 77.56
CA SER A 67 18.19 83.98 77.67
C SER A 67 17.72 82.55 77.90
N THR A 68 16.88 82.34 78.91
CA THR A 68 16.17 81.09 79.18
C THR A 68 14.68 81.30 79.00
N TYR A 69 14.06 80.49 78.14
CA TYR A 69 12.63 80.53 77.85
C TYR A 69 11.88 79.47 78.65
N ARG A 70 10.67 79.80 79.09
CA ARG A 70 9.77 78.86 79.78
C ARG A 70 8.32 79.06 79.37
N ILE A 71 7.57 77.97 79.22
CA ILE A 71 6.10 77.94 79.15
C ILE A 71 5.61 77.27 80.44
N ASN A 72 4.70 77.90 81.18
CA ASN A 72 4.14 77.37 82.45
C ASN A 72 5.22 76.92 83.45
N GLY A 73 6.37 77.60 83.46
CA GLY A 73 7.52 77.28 84.30
C GLY A 73 8.49 76.23 83.74
N ASN A 74 8.09 75.45 82.73
CA ASN A 74 8.91 74.43 82.07
C ASN A 74 9.84 75.05 81.02
N ARG A 75 11.09 74.61 80.97
CA ARG A 75 12.09 75.14 80.02
C ARG A 75 11.76 74.68 78.60
N THR A 76 11.76 75.61 77.65
CA THR A 76 11.43 75.38 76.24
C THR A 76 12.41 76.14 75.35
N THR A 77 12.37 75.89 74.04
CA THR A 77 13.10 76.66 73.04
C THR A 77 12.25 77.81 72.49
N ARG A 78 12.89 78.80 71.85
CA ARG A 78 12.14 79.85 71.14
C ARG A 78 11.32 79.26 69.99
N HIS A 79 11.82 78.23 69.30
CA HIS A 79 11.15 77.64 68.15
C HIS A 79 9.82 76.99 68.55
N GLU A 80 9.82 76.16 69.60
CA GLU A 80 8.61 75.56 70.18
C GLU A 80 7.60 76.63 70.62
N ILE A 81 8.06 77.73 71.23
CA ILE A 81 7.17 78.85 71.58
C ILE A 81 6.55 79.47 70.31
N MET A 82 7.31 79.62 69.23
CA MET A 82 6.77 80.20 68.00
C MET A 82 5.82 79.22 67.31
N GLU A 83 6.12 77.92 67.28
CA GLU A 83 5.24 76.87 66.72
C GLU A 83 3.90 76.81 67.46
N LEU A 84 3.91 76.90 68.78
CA LEU A 84 2.69 76.99 69.61
C LEU A 84 1.85 78.23 69.29
N LEU A 85 2.50 79.32 68.88
CA LEU A 85 1.81 80.59 68.61
C LEU A 85 1.36 80.75 67.16
N HIS A 86 1.98 80.06 66.19
CA HIS A 86 1.72 80.18 64.73
C HIS A 86 0.38 79.56 64.25
N GLY A 87 -0.51 79.17 65.16
CA GLY A 87 -1.92 78.86 64.86
C GLY A 87 -2.79 80.13 64.81
N ASP A 88 -4.03 80.05 65.32
CA ASP A 88 -5.01 81.15 65.31
C ASP A 88 -4.53 82.42 66.05
N LEU A 89 -3.53 82.30 66.92
CA LEU A 89 -3.00 83.43 67.70
C LEU A 89 -2.06 84.35 66.91
N VAL A 90 -1.36 83.81 65.91
CA VAL A 90 -0.38 84.51 65.05
C VAL A 90 -0.51 83.92 63.66
N GLY A 91 -1.29 84.55 62.79
CA GLY A 91 -1.51 84.06 61.42
C GLY A 91 -0.21 83.64 60.73
N GLY A 92 -0.23 82.45 60.10
CA GLY A 92 0.90 81.57 59.77
C GLY A 92 2.12 82.15 59.05
N GLU A 93 2.12 83.41 58.63
CA GLU A 93 3.26 84.07 57.99
C GLU A 93 3.61 85.47 58.54
N GLY A 94 3.20 85.78 59.78
CA GLY A 94 3.78 86.90 60.53
C GLY A 94 3.32 88.29 60.10
N TYR A 95 2.24 88.40 59.31
CA TYR A 95 1.61 89.68 58.94
C TYR A 95 0.92 90.39 60.11
N ASN A 96 0.85 89.74 61.28
CA ASN A 96 0.29 90.29 62.50
C ASN A 96 1.30 91.09 63.34
N PHE A 97 2.59 91.04 63.00
CA PHE A 97 3.63 91.89 63.57
C PHE A 97 4.02 92.99 62.56
N VAL A 98 3.70 94.25 62.88
CA VAL A 98 4.09 95.41 62.08
C VAL A 98 5.14 96.21 62.86
N MET A 99 6.40 95.98 62.54
CA MET A 99 7.53 96.64 63.18
C MET A 99 7.91 97.94 62.48
N GLN A 100 8.74 98.76 63.14
CA GLN A 100 9.31 99.94 62.53
C GLN A 100 10.05 99.60 61.22
N GLY A 101 9.59 100.19 60.11
CA GLY A 101 10.17 99.98 58.76
C GLY A 101 9.48 98.90 57.93
N ASP A 102 8.56 98.10 58.50
CA ASP A 102 7.83 97.08 57.74
C ASP A 102 6.87 97.68 56.72
N VAL A 103 6.21 98.79 57.07
CA VAL A 103 5.36 99.54 56.14
C VAL A 103 6.14 99.93 54.87
N ASP A 104 7.37 100.42 55.03
CA ASP A 104 8.27 100.76 53.91
C ASP A 104 8.71 99.52 53.11
N LYS A 105 8.85 98.37 53.77
CA LYS A 105 9.17 97.10 53.12
C LYS A 105 8.02 96.63 52.22
N PHE A 106 6.77 96.65 52.70
CA PHE A 106 5.58 96.29 51.91
C PHE A 106 5.43 97.15 50.65
N ILE A 107 5.75 98.44 50.76
CA ILE A 107 5.68 99.37 49.63
C ILE A 107 6.79 99.11 48.59
N LYS A 108 7.94 98.59 49.03
CA LYS A 108 9.08 98.24 48.17
C LYS A 108 9.01 96.83 47.58
N MET A 109 8.11 95.97 48.07
CA MET A 109 7.91 94.63 47.52
C MET A 109 7.54 94.71 46.03
N SER A 110 8.07 93.78 45.25
CA SER A 110 7.66 93.56 43.86
C SER A 110 6.18 93.17 43.77
N SER A 111 5.58 93.32 42.59
CA SER A 111 4.18 92.92 42.38
C SER A 111 4.00 91.41 42.57
N THR A 112 4.98 90.58 42.20
CA THR A 112 4.96 89.12 42.42
C THR A 112 5.06 88.74 43.88
N GLU A 113 5.92 89.41 44.67
CA GLU A 113 5.98 89.21 46.13
C GLU A 113 4.67 89.60 46.81
N ARG A 114 4.01 90.67 46.35
CA ARG A 114 2.69 91.08 46.85
C ARG A 114 1.58 90.08 46.49
N ARG A 115 1.65 89.46 45.31
CA ARG A 115 0.73 88.38 44.90
C ARG A 115 0.96 87.12 45.73
N LYS A 116 2.22 86.75 46.01
CA LYS A 116 2.52 85.60 46.87
C LYS A 116 1.81 85.65 48.21
N ILE A 117 1.72 86.83 48.82
CA ILE A 117 0.94 87.02 50.04
C ILE A 117 -0.51 86.55 49.86
N ILE A 118 -1.12 86.81 48.71
CA ILE A 118 -2.47 86.33 48.36
C ILE A 118 -2.47 84.82 48.08
N ASP A 119 -1.46 84.27 47.39
CA ASP A 119 -1.30 82.82 47.18
C ASP A 119 -1.26 82.07 48.52
N ASP A 120 -0.47 82.60 49.47
CA ASP A 120 -0.22 82.03 50.78
C ASP A 120 -1.48 82.13 51.66
N LEU A 121 -2.21 83.25 51.57
CA LEU A 121 -3.53 83.41 52.19
C LEU A 121 -4.57 82.44 51.62
N ALA A 122 -4.51 82.18 50.32
CA ALA A 122 -5.42 81.28 49.60
C ALA A 122 -5.07 79.79 49.78
N GLY A 123 -3.93 79.45 50.39
CA GLY A 123 -3.51 78.06 50.55
C GLY A 123 -3.16 77.36 49.22
N VAL A 124 -2.75 78.11 48.20
CA VAL A 124 -2.47 77.60 46.84
C VAL A 124 -1.39 76.51 46.83
N ALA A 125 -0.46 76.53 47.80
CA ALA A 125 0.60 75.53 47.97
C ALA A 125 0.07 74.09 48.17
N GLU A 126 -1.09 73.89 48.79
CA GLU A 126 -1.66 72.53 48.98
C GLU A 126 -2.10 71.90 47.65
N PHE A 127 -2.59 72.73 46.72
CA PHE A 127 -3.00 72.29 45.39
C PHE A 127 -1.79 71.96 44.52
N GLU A 128 -0.70 72.72 44.64
CA GLU A 128 0.57 72.40 43.97
C GLU A 128 1.15 71.06 44.43
N GLU A 129 1.10 70.77 45.74
CA GLU A 129 1.56 69.48 46.28
C GLU A 129 0.71 68.30 45.77
N LYS A 130 -0.63 68.46 45.74
CA LYS A 130 -1.55 67.45 45.18
C LYS A 130 -1.27 67.20 43.69
N LYS A 131 -1.05 68.27 42.92
CA LYS A 131 -0.70 68.17 41.50
C LYS A 131 0.65 67.49 41.27
N GLU A 132 1.66 67.80 42.08
CA GLU A 132 2.97 67.14 41.98
C GLU A 132 2.89 65.63 42.28
N LYS A 133 2.04 65.23 43.24
CA LYS A 133 1.76 63.81 43.52
C LYS A 133 1.09 63.12 42.32
N ALA A 134 0.04 63.72 41.76
CA ALA A 134 -0.65 63.19 40.58
C ALA A 134 0.28 63.08 39.35
N LEU A 135 1.17 64.06 39.14
CA LEU A 135 2.20 64.02 38.09
C LEU A 135 3.17 62.85 38.23
N LYS A 136 3.64 62.55 39.46
CA LYS A 136 4.52 61.40 39.72
C LYS A 136 3.81 60.07 39.48
N GLU A 137 2.53 59.98 39.84
CA GLU A 137 1.71 58.81 39.59
C GLU A 137 1.46 58.62 38.09
N LEU A 138 1.18 59.71 37.36
CA LEU A 138 1.02 59.73 35.91
C LEU A 138 2.27 59.19 35.19
N ASP A 139 3.47 59.65 35.54
CA ASP A 139 4.74 59.14 34.97
C ASP A 139 4.92 57.64 35.24
N THR A 140 4.50 57.17 36.41
CA THR A 140 4.52 55.75 36.77
C THR A 140 3.54 54.94 35.92
N VAL A 141 2.33 55.45 35.67
CA VAL A 141 1.34 54.81 34.79
C VAL A 141 1.79 54.83 33.34
N GLU A 142 2.38 55.93 32.85
CA GLU A 142 2.91 56.05 31.48
C GLU A 142 4.07 55.08 31.21
N THR A 143 5.00 54.95 32.16
CA THR A 143 6.10 53.98 32.04
C THR A 143 5.60 52.54 32.04
N LYS A 144 4.60 52.21 32.89
CA LYS A 144 3.92 50.91 32.84
C LYS A 144 3.23 50.67 31.49
N LEU A 145 2.45 51.63 31.00
CA LEU A 145 1.76 51.56 29.70
C LEU A 145 2.74 51.31 28.55
N LYS A 146 3.89 52.00 28.53
CA LYS A 146 4.91 51.80 27.49
C LYS A 146 5.50 50.38 27.51
N SER A 147 5.77 49.86 28.71
CA SER A 147 6.27 48.49 28.89
C SER A 147 5.23 47.44 28.48
N GLU A 148 3.98 47.65 28.88
CA GLU A 148 2.84 46.78 28.57
C GLU A 148 2.51 46.76 27.08
N LYS A 149 2.60 47.91 26.41
CA LYS A 149 2.46 48.00 24.95
C LYS A 149 3.49 47.15 24.22
N GLY A 150 4.77 47.21 24.63
CA GLY A 150 5.81 46.38 24.01
C GLY A 150 5.56 44.88 24.19
N ARG A 151 5.08 44.47 25.36
CA ARG A 151 4.67 43.07 25.62
C ARG A 151 3.48 42.65 24.76
N LEU A 152 2.51 43.55 24.56
CA LEU A 152 1.36 43.30 23.69
C LEU A 152 1.77 43.08 22.23
N GLU A 153 2.65 43.93 21.69
CA GLU A 153 3.17 43.79 20.32
C GLU A 153 3.92 42.46 20.11
N GLU A 154 4.64 41.98 21.14
CA GLU A 154 5.30 40.68 21.10
C GLU A 154 4.29 39.51 21.16
N LEU A 155 3.30 39.59 22.05
CA LEU A 155 2.23 38.60 22.16
C LEU A 155 1.39 38.52 20.87
N GLU A 156 1.09 39.66 20.24
CA GLU A 156 0.39 39.75 18.97
C GLU A 156 1.15 39.04 17.85
N LYS A 157 2.44 39.34 17.69
CA LYS A 157 3.30 38.64 16.71
C LYS A 157 3.35 37.14 16.93
N ASN A 158 3.41 36.70 18.19
CA ASN A 158 3.39 35.27 18.53
C ASN A 158 2.03 34.64 18.21
N MET A 159 0.92 35.33 18.51
CA MET A 159 -0.43 34.88 18.17
C MET A 159 -0.61 34.75 16.65
N GLU A 160 -0.21 35.75 15.86
CA GLU A 160 -0.26 35.71 14.38
C GLU A 160 0.61 34.60 13.78
N LYS A 161 1.74 34.30 14.43
CA LYS A 161 2.60 33.18 14.04
C LYS A 161 1.86 31.85 14.26
N TYR A 162 1.29 31.63 15.44
CA TYR A 162 0.55 30.41 15.74
C TYR A 162 -0.75 30.29 14.94
N GLU A 163 -1.36 31.41 14.54
CA GLU A 163 -2.53 31.41 13.64
C GLU A 163 -2.19 30.81 12.27
N ARG A 164 -1.07 31.24 11.67
CA ARG A 164 -0.57 30.65 10.42
C ARG A 164 -0.24 29.17 10.57
N GLU A 165 0.47 28.79 11.64
CA GLU A 165 0.78 27.39 11.91
C GLU A 165 -0.50 26.55 12.09
N LYS A 166 -1.54 27.11 12.73
CA LYS A 166 -2.86 26.47 12.88
C LYS A 166 -3.53 26.26 11.52
N GLU A 167 -3.51 27.27 10.64
CA GLU A 167 -4.08 27.15 9.29
C GLU A 167 -3.38 26.05 8.48
N GLU A 168 -2.05 25.97 8.53
CA GLU A 168 -1.27 24.92 7.87
C GLU A 168 -1.62 23.51 8.38
N VAL A 169 -1.82 23.36 9.70
CA VAL A 169 -2.28 22.09 10.31
C VAL A 169 -3.69 21.71 9.84
N LEU A 170 -4.62 22.66 9.79
CA LEU A 170 -5.99 22.41 9.32
C LEU A 170 -6.01 22.05 7.83
N GLU A 171 -5.23 22.74 7.00
CA GLU A 171 -5.08 22.40 5.58
C GLU A 171 -4.51 20.97 5.42
N CYS A 172 -3.47 20.63 6.18
CA CYS A 172 -2.89 19.29 6.14
C CYS A 172 -3.89 18.21 6.57
N ARG A 173 -4.68 18.44 7.63
CA ARG A 173 -5.73 17.50 8.06
C ARG A 173 -6.78 17.28 6.98
N ASN A 174 -7.26 18.35 6.35
CA ASN A 174 -8.23 18.26 5.25
C ASN A 174 -7.66 17.49 4.05
N LEU A 175 -6.40 17.74 3.69
CA LEU A 175 -5.71 17.01 2.63
C LEU A 175 -5.50 15.53 2.99
N GLU A 176 -5.20 15.21 4.24
CA GLU A 176 -5.06 13.82 4.72
C GLU A 176 -6.41 13.08 4.68
N GLU A 177 -7.52 13.72 5.04
CA GLU A 177 -8.87 13.16 4.87
C GLU A 177 -9.24 12.94 3.40
N ASP A 178 -8.98 13.92 2.54
CA ASP A 178 -9.22 13.78 1.10
C ASP A 178 -8.36 12.68 0.48
N LEU A 179 -7.09 12.56 0.90
CA LEU A 179 -6.21 11.48 0.48
C LEU A 179 -6.77 10.12 0.92
N LYS A 180 -7.23 10.01 2.17
CA LYS A 180 -7.86 8.79 2.72
C LYS A 180 -9.05 8.38 1.85
N LYS A 181 -9.94 9.32 1.51
CA LYS A 181 -11.11 9.07 0.63
C LYS A 181 -10.70 8.54 -0.75
N LYS A 182 -9.70 9.17 -1.38
CA LYS A 182 -9.24 8.76 -2.72
C LYS A 182 -8.55 7.41 -2.71
N LYS A 183 -7.72 7.13 -1.70
CA LYS A 183 -7.08 5.82 -1.53
C LYS A 183 -8.09 4.71 -1.29
N ALA A 184 -9.09 4.93 -0.43
CA ALA A 184 -10.19 4.00 -0.21
C ALA A 184 -10.95 3.70 -1.53
N THR A 185 -11.24 4.74 -2.32
CA THR A 185 -11.90 4.58 -3.63
C THR A 185 -11.04 3.79 -4.62
N LEU A 186 -9.72 4.02 -4.64
CA LEU A 186 -8.79 3.27 -5.47
C LEU A 186 -8.68 1.79 -5.06
N ALA A 187 -8.65 1.50 -3.76
CA ALA A 187 -8.64 0.15 -3.22
C ALA A 187 -9.92 -0.61 -3.63
N LYS A 188 -11.10 0.02 -3.47
CA LYS A 188 -12.37 -0.55 -3.91
C LYS A 188 -12.42 -0.82 -5.41
N LEU A 189 -11.97 0.11 -6.26
CA LEU A 189 -11.89 -0.12 -7.71
C LEU A 189 -10.94 -1.26 -8.09
N ARG A 190 -9.84 -1.44 -7.34
CA ARG A 190 -8.93 -2.58 -7.54
C ARG A 190 -9.63 -3.89 -7.18
N LEU A 191 -10.34 -3.91 -6.05
CA LEU A 191 -11.10 -5.07 -5.58
C LEU A 191 -12.17 -5.49 -6.59
N GLU A 192 -13.03 -4.56 -7.04
CA GLU A 192 -14.05 -4.80 -8.07
C GLU A 192 -13.44 -5.37 -9.36
N LYS A 193 -12.27 -4.86 -9.79
CA LYS A 193 -11.57 -5.37 -10.96
C LYS A 193 -11.00 -6.77 -10.75
N CYS A 194 -10.49 -7.07 -9.56
CA CYS A 194 -10.04 -8.41 -9.20
C CYS A 194 -11.21 -9.40 -9.21
N GLU A 195 -12.38 -9.03 -8.69
CA GLU A 195 -13.60 -9.85 -8.75
C GLU A 195 -14.00 -10.19 -10.19
N GLU A 196 -14.07 -9.18 -11.06
CA GLU A 196 -14.38 -9.35 -12.48
C GLU A 196 -13.38 -10.30 -13.16
N ASN A 197 -12.08 -10.13 -12.88
CA ASN A 197 -11.03 -10.99 -13.44
C ASN A 197 -11.12 -12.43 -12.92
N LEU A 198 -11.39 -12.61 -11.62
CA LEU A 198 -11.57 -13.93 -11.01
C LEU A 198 -12.77 -14.66 -11.61
N GLU A 199 -13.90 -13.97 -11.79
CA GLU A 199 -15.08 -14.53 -12.44
C GLU A 199 -14.77 -14.93 -13.90
N ASN A 200 -14.10 -14.07 -14.65
CA ASN A 200 -13.70 -14.35 -16.03
C ASN A 200 -12.76 -15.57 -16.15
N ILE A 201 -11.77 -15.69 -15.26
CA ILE A 201 -10.84 -16.83 -15.26
C ILE A 201 -11.55 -18.10 -14.80
N GLN A 202 -12.40 -18.01 -13.78
CA GLN A 202 -13.21 -19.14 -13.32
C GLN A 202 -14.08 -19.68 -14.47
N ASN A 203 -14.77 -18.81 -15.21
CA ASN A 203 -15.53 -19.16 -16.40
C ASN A 203 -14.67 -19.81 -17.50
N LYS A 204 -13.43 -19.35 -17.70
CA LYS A 204 -12.49 -20.00 -18.63
C LYS A 204 -12.10 -21.40 -18.15
N ILE A 205 -11.82 -21.58 -16.86
CA ILE A 205 -11.47 -22.88 -16.26
C ILE A 205 -12.62 -23.87 -16.40
N GLU A 206 -13.85 -23.45 -16.13
CA GLU A 206 -15.06 -24.28 -16.27
C GLU A 206 -15.27 -24.77 -17.71
N LYS A 207 -15.13 -23.89 -18.71
CA LYS A 207 -15.18 -24.29 -20.12
C LYS A 207 -14.09 -25.31 -20.50
N LYS A 208 -12.90 -25.23 -19.89
CA LYS A 208 -11.84 -26.21 -20.10
C LYS A 208 -12.18 -27.54 -19.43
N ASP A 209 -12.81 -27.52 -18.26
CA ASP A 209 -13.28 -28.71 -17.56
C ASP A 209 -14.38 -29.45 -18.31
N GLU A 210 -15.38 -28.74 -18.84
CA GLU A 210 -16.40 -29.32 -19.72
C GLU A 210 -15.76 -30.04 -20.91
N LYS A 211 -14.83 -29.37 -21.60
CA LYS A 211 -14.12 -29.93 -22.75
C LYS A 211 -13.21 -31.11 -22.40
N LEU A 212 -12.60 -31.11 -21.22
CA LEU A 212 -11.85 -32.26 -20.71
C LEU A 212 -12.77 -33.44 -20.44
N GLY A 213 -13.98 -33.19 -19.91
CA GLY A 213 -15.03 -34.19 -19.74
C GLY A 213 -15.39 -34.87 -21.06
N GLU A 214 -15.79 -34.08 -22.07
CA GLU A 214 -16.14 -34.57 -23.41
C GLU A 214 -15.01 -35.39 -24.05
N LEU A 215 -13.76 -34.91 -24.00
CA LEU A 215 -12.62 -35.61 -24.59
C LEU A 215 -12.28 -36.89 -23.82
N SER A 216 -12.46 -36.90 -22.50
CA SER A 216 -12.21 -38.07 -21.66
C SER A 216 -13.24 -39.16 -21.93
N GLU A 217 -14.50 -38.79 -22.10
CA GLU A 217 -15.57 -39.70 -22.52
C GLU A 217 -15.29 -40.27 -23.92
N ARG A 218 -14.94 -39.41 -24.89
CA ARG A 218 -14.58 -39.87 -26.23
C ARG A 218 -13.35 -40.79 -26.23
N LYS A 219 -12.37 -40.55 -25.34
CA LYS A 219 -11.20 -41.43 -25.14
C LYS A 219 -11.63 -42.80 -24.62
N LYS A 220 -12.62 -42.85 -23.71
CA LYS A 220 -13.18 -44.09 -23.17
C LYS A 220 -13.90 -44.90 -24.26
N GLU A 221 -14.77 -44.26 -25.04
CA GLU A 221 -15.45 -44.90 -26.18
C GLU A 221 -14.45 -45.48 -27.20
N LEU A 222 -13.39 -44.74 -27.51
CA LEU A 222 -12.33 -45.24 -28.41
C LEU A 222 -11.54 -46.40 -27.81
N LYS A 223 -11.41 -46.47 -26.48
CA LYS A 223 -10.75 -47.59 -25.82
C LYS A 223 -11.60 -48.86 -25.95
N GLU A 224 -12.90 -48.76 -25.66
CA GLU A 224 -13.86 -49.87 -25.78
C GLU A 224 -13.96 -50.37 -27.23
N ALA A 225 -14.12 -49.46 -28.20
CA ALA A 225 -14.17 -49.82 -29.62
C ALA A 225 -12.88 -50.48 -30.13
N LYS A 226 -11.73 -50.19 -29.50
CA LYS A 226 -10.46 -50.84 -29.82
C LYS A 226 -10.37 -52.24 -29.26
N GLU A 227 -10.79 -52.44 -28.01
CA GLU A 227 -10.84 -53.76 -27.38
C GLU A 227 -11.74 -54.70 -28.19
N GLU A 228 -12.91 -54.22 -28.66
CA GLU A 228 -13.80 -54.99 -29.53
C GLU A 228 -13.16 -55.34 -30.89
N LEU A 229 -12.38 -54.43 -31.49
CA LEU A 229 -11.66 -54.70 -32.73
C LEU A 229 -10.51 -55.70 -32.53
N ASP A 230 -9.75 -55.57 -31.45
CA ASP A 230 -8.65 -56.49 -31.11
C ASP A 230 -9.19 -57.93 -30.92
N ASP A 231 -10.37 -58.08 -30.30
CA ASP A 231 -11.00 -59.40 -30.12
C ASP A 231 -11.49 -59.99 -31.46
N LYS A 232 -12.09 -59.17 -32.34
CA LYS A 232 -12.48 -59.61 -33.70
C LYS A 232 -11.26 -60.00 -34.55
N ILE A 233 -10.15 -59.27 -34.41
CA ILE A 233 -8.88 -59.60 -35.08
C ILE A 233 -8.38 -60.98 -34.63
N LYS A 234 -8.30 -61.23 -33.32
CA LYS A 234 -7.90 -62.54 -32.77
C LYS A 234 -8.81 -63.67 -33.24
N GLU A 235 -10.11 -63.44 -33.30
CA GLU A 235 -11.07 -64.43 -33.81
C GLU A 235 -10.76 -64.81 -35.26
N LYS A 236 -10.53 -63.82 -36.13
CA LYS A 236 -10.20 -64.02 -37.54
C LYS A 236 -8.84 -64.69 -37.73
N GLU A 237 -7.82 -64.30 -36.96
CA GLU A 237 -6.51 -64.96 -36.96
C GLU A 237 -6.61 -66.44 -36.59
N ASN A 238 -7.39 -66.77 -35.55
CA ASN A 238 -7.65 -68.14 -35.13
C ASN A 238 -8.37 -68.94 -36.22
N LEU A 239 -9.40 -68.35 -36.86
CA LEU A 239 -10.14 -68.98 -37.94
C LEU A 239 -9.24 -69.28 -39.15
N ILE A 240 -8.34 -68.36 -39.52
CA ILE A 240 -7.34 -68.58 -40.58
C ILE A 240 -6.42 -69.74 -40.20
N LYS A 241 -5.94 -69.77 -38.96
CA LYS A 241 -5.06 -70.84 -38.46
C LYS A 241 -5.76 -72.20 -38.48
N GLU A 242 -7.02 -72.27 -38.08
CA GLU A 242 -7.82 -73.49 -38.13
C GLU A 242 -8.00 -73.98 -39.57
N LYS A 243 -8.40 -73.09 -40.50
CA LYS A 243 -8.58 -73.44 -41.92
C LYS A 243 -7.27 -73.87 -42.59
N ARG A 244 -6.14 -73.23 -42.29
CA ARG A 244 -4.81 -73.64 -42.79
C ARG A 244 -4.39 -75.02 -42.29
N ASN A 245 -4.82 -75.40 -41.08
CA ASN A 245 -4.56 -76.70 -40.48
C ASN A 245 -5.62 -77.77 -40.81
N SER A 246 -6.60 -77.45 -41.66
CA SER A 246 -7.67 -78.36 -42.06
C SER A 246 -7.11 -79.65 -42.65
N GLU A 247 -7.77 -80.77 -42.36
CA GLU A 247 -7.34 -82.09 -42.84
C GLU A 247 -7.31 -82.15 -44.37
N VAL A 248 -8.22 -81.43 -45.05
CA VAL A 248 -8.26 -81.31 -46.51
C VAL A 248 -6.93 -80.83 -47.10
N LEU A 249 -6.30 -79.80 -46.52
CA LEU A 249 -5.02 -79.28 -47.02
C LEU A 249 -3.85 -80.21 -46.72
N LYS A 250 -3.89 -80.90 -45.56
CA LYS A 250 -2.90 -81.92 -45.21
C LYS A 250 -3.00 -83.13 -46.16
N GLU A 251 -4.22 -83.52 -46.50
CA GLU A 251 -4.49 -84.67 -47.36
C GLU A 251 -4.03 -84.43 -48.80
N VAL A 252 -4.23 -83.22 -49.34
CA VAL A 252 -3.63 -82.84 -50.65
C VAL A 252 -2.12 -83.01 -50.64
N ASN A 253 -1.42 -82.60 -49.57
CA ASN A 253 0.03 -82.77 -49.49
C ASN A 253 0.42 -84.26 -49.38
N ARG A 254 -0.32 -85.06 -48.59
CA ARG A 254 -0.09 -86.51 -48.47
C ARG A 254 -0.29 -87.25 -49.79
N LEU A 255 -1.38 -86.96 -50.51
CA LEU A 255 -1.69 -87.58 -51.81
C LEU A 255 -0.65 -87.21 -52.87
N ASN A 256 -0.20 -85.95 -52.93
CA ASN A 256 0.88 -85.54 -53.83
C ASN A 256 2.17 -86.32 -53.55
N SER A 257 2.57 -86.43 -52.28
CA SER A 257 3.74 -87.23 -51.89
C SER A 257 3.56 -88.72 -52.18
N ARG A 258 2.36 -89.28 -52.00
CA ARG A 258 2.06 -90.68 -52.35
C ARG A 258 2.19 -90.91 -53.86
N ILE A 259 1.60 -90.06 -54.69
CA ILE A 259 1.70 -90.16 -56.16
C ILE A 259 3.16 -90.06 -56.62
N GLU A 260 3.96 -89.17 -56.02
CA GLU A 260 5.38 -89.04 -56.32
C GLU A 260 6.15 -90.35 -56.02
N THR A 261 5.94 -90.92 -54.84
CA THR A 261 6.56 -92.22 -54.48
C THR A 261 6.11 -93.37 -55.38
N LEU A 262 4.85 -93.39 -55.81
CA LEU A 262 4.34 -94.41 -56.74
C LEU A 262 4.95 -94.24 -58.13
N ARG A 263 5.10 -93.01 -58.63
CA ARG A 263 5.75 -92.73 -59.91
C ARG A 263 7.22 -93.15 -59.93
N GLU A 264 7.95 -92.96 -58.83
CA GLU A 264 9.32 -93.45 -58.70
C GLU A 264 9.38 -94.99 -58.79
N ARG A 265 8.50 -95.69 -58.08
CA ARG A 265 8.39 -97.17 -58.15
C ARG A 265 8.03 -97.64 -59.55
N LEU A 266 7.10 -96.96 -60.23
CA LEU A 266 6.70 -97.27 -61.60
C LEU A 266 7.90 -97.11 -62.55
N HIS A 267 8.69 -96.05 -62.40
CA HIS A 267 9.89 -95.81 -63.20
C HIS A 267 10.93 -96.93 -63.02
N ASP A 268 11.17 -97.36 -61.78
CA ASP A 268 12.14 -98.43 -61.50
C ASP A 268 11.68 -99.81 -62.01
N ASN A 269 10.38 -100.10 -61.93
CA ASN A 269 9.83 -101.33 -62.53
C ASN A 269 9.91 -101.30 -64.06
N ASN A 270 9.65 -100.16 -64.69
CA ASN A 270 9.80 -100.00 -66.15
C ASN A 270 11.25 -100.23 -66.61
N LYS A 271 12.26 -99.72 -65.90
CA LYS A 271 13.68 -100.03 -66.17
C LYS A 271 13.99 -101.52 -66.01
N THR A 272 13.40 -102.14 -64.99
CA THR A 272 13.58 -103.57 -64.73
C THR A 272 13.00 -104.41 -65.86
N LEU A 273 11.80 -104.05 -66.34
CA LEU A 273 11.16 -104.68 -67.50
C LEU A 273 12.05 -104.56 -68.75
N GLU A 274 12.56 -103.36 -69.05
CA GLU A 274 13.45 -103.15 -70.21
C GLU A 274 14.72 -104.02 -70.14
N SER A 275 15.28 -104.21 -68.95
CA SER A 275 16.44 -105.08 -68.73
C SER A 275 16.10 -106.56 -68.97
N ILE A 276 14.93 -107.02 -68.49
CA ILE A 276 14.43 -108.40 -68.69
C ILE A 276 14.13 -108.65 -70.16
N GLU A 277 13.50 -107.73 -70.88
CA GLU A 277 13.22 -107.84 -72.32
C GLU A 277 14.52 -107.99 -73.13
N LYS A 278 15.56 -107.22 -72.79
CA LYS A 278 16.91 -107.39 -73.37
C LYS A 278 17.55 -108.74 -73.02
N GLU A 279 17.34 -109.26 -71.81
CA GLU A 279 17.79 -110.59 -71.40
C GLU A 279 17.09 -111.68 -72.23
N ILE A 280 15.78 -111.57 -72.40
CA ILE A 280 14.94 -112.48 -73.21
C ILE A 280 15.38 -112.48 -74.66
N GLU A 281 15.60 -111.31 -75.28
CA GLU A 281 16.05 -111.20 -76.66
C GLU A 281 17.41 -111.91 -76.87
N LYS A 282 18.34 -111.75 -75.92
CA LYS A 282 19.64 -112.44 -75.95
C LYS A 282 19.48 -113.95 -75.79
N LEU A 283 18.62 -114.41 -74.88
CA LEU A 283 18.35 -115.84 -74.65
C LEU A 283 17.67 -116.48 -75.86
N GLN A 284 16.71 -115.80 -76.50
CA GLN A 284 16.05 -116.25 -77.73
C GLN A 284 17.04 -116.41 -78.88
N LYS A 285 17.93 -115.43 -79.09
CA LYS A 285 18.99 -115.51 -80.12
C LYS A 285 19.92 -116.69 -79.88
N LYS A 286 20.28 -116.99 -78.61
CA LYS A 286 21.13 -118.14 -78.26
C LYS A 286 20.40 -119.47 -78.45
N ALA A 287 19.14 -119.58 -78.03
CA ALA A 287 18.34 -120.79 -78.21
C ALA A 287 18.13 -121.13 -79.69
N ARG A 288 17.87 -120.12 -80.55
CA ARG A 288 17.71 -120.32 -82.00
C ARG A 288 18.99 -120.86 -82.66
N LYS A 289 20.16 -120.32 -82.29
CA LYS A 289 21.47 -120.78 -82.79
C LYS A 289 21.81 -122.22 -82.34
N ALA A 290 21.36 -122.64 -81.16
CA ALA A 290 21.55 -124.01 -80.68
C ALA A 290 20.63 -125.00 -81.41
N GLY A 291 19.36 -124.63 -81.66
CA GLY A 291 18.41 -125.44 -82.43
C GLY A 291 18.84 -125.71 -83.88
N GLU A 292 19.38 -124.70 -84.58
CA GLU A 292 19.84 -124.82 -85.97
C GLU A 292 21.05 -125.77 -86.16
N LYS A 293 21.83 -126.06 -85.11
CA LYS A 293 22.95 -127.02 -85.15
C LYS A 293 22.52 -128.48 -85.06
N SER A 294 21.33 -128.76 -84.50
CA SER A 294 20.76 -130.11 -84.33
C SER A 294 20.14 -130.66 -85.63
N GLU A 295 19.58 -129.81 -86.49
CA GLU A 295 18.72 -130.23 -87.62
C GLU A 295 19.44 -130.69 -88.92
N LYS A 296 20.76 -130.52 -89.07
CA LYS A 296 21.44 -130.64 -90.39
C LYS A 296 22.13 -131.99 -90.72
N LYS A 297 22.12 -133.03 -89.86
CA LYS A 297 22.89 -134.28 -90.12
C LYS A 297 22.24 -135.61 -89.67
N SER A 298 21.04 -135.96 -90.15
CA SER A 298 20.46 -137.30 -89.87
C SER A 298 19.74 -137.97 -91.08
N PRO A 299 19.95 -139.28 -91.35
CA PRO A 299 19.20 -140.08 -92.33
C PRO A 299 17.68 -140.18 -92.08
N LEU A 300 17.20 -139.72 -90.92
CA LEU A 300 15.81 -139.78 -90.47
C LEU A 300 14.83 -138.96 -91.33
N LYS A 301 15.28 -137.92 -92.06
CA LYS A 301 14.40 -137.05 -92.87
C LYS A 301 13.75 -137.72 -94.09
N LYS A 302 14.29 -138.85 -94.57
CA LYS A 302 13.64 -139.66 -95.62
C LYS A 302 12.58 -140.61 -95.04
N ILE A 303 12.81 -141.13 -93.84
CA ILE A 303 11.86 -141.98 -93.11
C ILE A 303 10.69 -141.14 -92.62
N GLU A 304 10.94 -139.92 -92.14
CA GLU A 304 9.92 -138.95 -91.74
C GLU A 304 9.01 -138.55 -92.92
N LYS A 305 9.55 -138.33 -94.13
CA LYS A 305 8.75 -138.12 -95.34
C LYS A 305 7.85 -139.30 -95.73
N PHE A 306 8.30 -140.54 -95.50
CA PHE A 306 7.46 -141.72 -95.74
C PHE A 306 6.43 -141.91 -94.63
N SER A 307 6.77 -141.58 -93.38
CA SER A 307 5.85 -141.55 -92.23
C SER A 307 4.74 -140.51 -92.42
N ASP A 308 5.07 -139.30 -92.87
CA ASP A 308 4.09 -138.24 -93.14
C ASP A 308 3.14 -138.63 -94.28
N LYS A 309 3.67 -139.24 -95.35
CA LYS A 309 2.85 -139.79 -96.44
C LYS A 309 1.95 -140.92 -95.96
N PHE A 310 2.47 -141.83 -95.13
CA PHE A 310 1.70 -142.92 -94.54
C PHE A 310 0.60 -142.40 -93.62
N GLN A 311 0.88 -141.44 -92.72
CA GLN A 311 -0.13 -140.82 -91.86
C GLN A 311 -1.21 -140.10 -92.65
N THR A 312 -0.85 -139.44 -93.76
CA THR A 312 -1.84 -138.77 -94.61
C THR A 312 -2.76 -139.78 -95.30
N LEU A 313 -2.20 -140.87 -95.83
CA LEU A 313 -2.99 -141.97 -96.41
C LEU A 313 -3.83 -142.71 -95.36
N TYR A 314 -3.30 -142.87 -94.15
CA TYR A 314 -4.01 -143.52 -93.04
C TYR A 314 -5.19 -142.68 -92.53
N LYS A 315 -5.04 -141.35 -92.42
CA LYS A 315 -6.17 -140.47 -92.12
C LYS A 315 -7.25 -140.51 -93.20
N LYS A 316 -6.86 -140.52 -94.48
CA LYS A 316 -7.81 -140.71 -95.59
C LYS A 316 -8.50 -142.08 -95.51
N PHE A 317 -7.76 -143.12 -95.15
CA PHE A 317 -8.33 -144.44 -94.90
C PHE A 317 -9.37 -144.41 -93.77
N GLU A 318 -9.07 -143.78 -92.63
CA GLU A 318 -10.05 -143.61 -91.53
C GLU A 318 -11.31 -142.88 -91.99
N THR A 319 -11.16 -141.72 -92.66
CA THR A 319 -12.31 -140.94 -93.14
C THR A 319 -13.17 -141.72 -94.13
N VAL A 320 -12.58 -142.36 -95.14
CA VAL A 320 -13.34 -143.15 -96.12
C VAL A 320 -13.97 -144.39 -95.47
N THR A 321 -13.34 -144.97 -94.44
CA THR A 321 -13.92 -146.10 -93.69
C THR A 321 -15.13 -145.66 -92.87
N GLU A 322 -15.07 -144.51 -92.19
CA GLU A 322 -16.21 -143.92 -91.46
C GLU A 322 -17.36 -143.54 -92.43
N GLU A 323 -17.03 -143.03 -93.62
CA GLU A 323 -18.01 -142.74 -94.68
C GLU A 323 -18.65 -144.02 -95.23
N ILE A 324 -17.91 -145.13 -95.35
CA ILE A 324 -18.45 -146.45 -95.70
C ILE A 324 -19.37 -147.00 -94.59
N GLU A 325 -18.99 -146.87 -93.33
CA GLU A 325 -19.77 -147.36 -92.18
C GLU A 325 -21.09 -146.58 -91.98
N SER A 326 -21.11 -145.31 -92.39
CA SER A 326 -22.32 -144.46 -92.37
C SER A 326 -23.18 -144.55 -93.64
N SER A 327 -22.72 -145.28 -94.67
CA SER A 327 -23.45 -145.50 -95.93
C SER A 327 -24.32 -146.78 -95.89
N GLU A 328 -25.52 -146.74 -96.48
CA GLU A 328 -26.38 -147.94 -96.60
C GLU A 328 -25.79 -148.96 -97.60
N LYS A 329 -25.87 -150.25 -97.24
CA LYS A 329 -25.03 -151.34 -97.75
C LYS A 329 -25.19 -151.75 -99.23
N ASP A 330 -26.01 -151.05 -100.01
CA ASP A 330 -26.22 -151.26 -101.46
C ASP A 330 -26.38 -149.91 -102.22
N SER A 331 -25.90 -148.81 -101.65
CA SER A 331 -25.90 -147.47 -102.28
C SER A 331 -24.77 -147.33 -103.31
N GLU A 332 -24.99 -146.57 -104.38
CA GLU A 332 -23.93 -146.19 -105.34
C GLU A 332 -22.75 -145.49 -104.64
N ASP A 333 -23.02 -144.73 -103.57
CA ASP A 333 -21.97 -144.07 -102.77
C ASP A 333 -21.13 -145.08 -101.97
N PHE A 334 -21.72 -146.20 -101.52
CA PHE A 334 -20.97 -147.27 -100.85
C PHE A 334 -20.00 -147.97 -101.80
N GLU A 335 -20.43 -148.30 -103.03
CA GLU A 335 -19.56 -148.92 -104.04
C GLU A 335 -18.42 -147.98 -104.46
N ARG A 336 -18.70 -146.68 -104.55
CA ARG A 336 -17.69 -145.66 -104.84
C ARG A 336 -16.66 -145.55 -103.70
N HIS A 337 -17.10 -145.35 -102.45
CA HIS A 337 -16.17 -145.27 -101.31
C HIS A 337 -15.39 -146.58 -101.10
N PHE A 338 -16.01 -147.74 -101.32
CA PHE A 338 -15.31 -149.04 -101.23
C PHE A 338 -14.21 -149.19 -102.30
N SER A 339 -14.42 -148.62 -103.49
CA SER A 339 -13.40 -148.57 -104.55
C SER A 339 -12.26 -147.61 -104.19
N GLU A 340 -12.58 -146.42 -103.66
CA GLU A 340 -11.59 -145.46 -103.15
C GLU A 340 -10.76 -146.08 -102.00
N LEU A 341 -11.39 -146.86 -101.10
CA LEU A 341 -10.71 -147.57 -100.01
C LEU A 341 -9.71 -148.61 -100.55
N LYS A 342 -10.06 -149.36 -101.60
CA LYS A 342 -9.15 -150.31 -102.24
C LYS A 342 -7.92 -149.62 -102.82
N GLU A 343 -8.10 -148.46 -103.45
CA GLU A 343 -7.00 -147.69 -104.03
C GLU A 343 -6.06 -147.15 -102.94
N ILE A 344 -6.62 -146.60 -101.85
CA ILE A 344 -5.84 -146.15 -100.68
C ILE A 344 -5.04 -147.31 -100.08
N LEU A 345 -5.64 -148.50 -99.93
CA LEU A 345 -4.94 -149.68 -99.41
C LEU A 345 -3.77 -150.10 -100.31
N GLN A 346 -3.92 -149.99 -101.64
CA GLN A 346 -2.86 -150.31 -102.59
C GLN A 346 -1.71 -149.29 -102.51
N ASP A 347 -2.03 -148.01 -102.37
CA ASP A 347 -1.05 -146.94 -102.17
C ASP A 347 -0.28 -147.12 -100.85
N ILE A 348 -0.98 -147.42 -99.75
CA ILE A 348 -0.36 -147.72 -98.45
C ILE A 348 0.63 -148.88 -98.59
N LYS A 349 0.25 -149.95 -99.30
CA LYS A 349 1.13 -151.11 -99.52
C LYS A 349 2.39 -150.74 -100.31
N SER A 350 2.28 -149.87 -101.32
CA SER A 350 3.44 -149.38 -102.09
C SER A 350 4.41 -148.56 -101.24
N VAL A 351 3.88 -147.74 -100.31
CA VAL A 351 4.67 -146.96 -99.38
C VAL A 351 5.44 -147.89 -98.44
N ILE A 352 4.80 -148.94 -97.91
CA ILE A 352 5.45 -149.95 -97.06
C ILE A 352 6.58 -150.67 -97.82
N GLU A 353 6.33 -151.18 -99.03
CA GLU A 353 7.37 -151.89 -99.81
C GLU A 353 8.58 -150.99 -100.14
N SER A 354 8.32 -149.71 -100.46
CA SER A 354 9.40 -148.75 -100.71
C SER A 354 10.20 -148.42 -99.45
N LEU A 355 9.55 -148.40 -98.28
CA LEU A 355 10.18 -148.23 -96.97
C LEU A 355 11.09 -149.43 -96.66
N GLU A 356 10.59 -150.65 -96.83
CA GLU A 356 11.34 -151.89 -96.61
C GLU A 356 12.58 -151.99 -97.50
N LYS A 357 12.45 -151.64 -98.79
CA LYS A 357 13.57 -151.64 -99.74
C LYS A 357 14.64 -150.62 -99.38
N HIS A 358 14.23 -149.46 -98.84
CA HIS A 358 15.14 -148.46 -98.29
C HIS A 358 15.84 -148.94 -97.02
N PHE A 359 15.11 -149.61 -96.12
CA PHE A 359 15.64 -150.21 -94.91
C PHE A 359 16.68 -151.29 -95.21
N GLN A 360 16.40 -152.18 -96.18
CA GLN A 360 17.34 -153.22 -96.61
C GLN A 360 18.61 -152.65 -97.27
N LYS A 361 18.52 -151.50 -97.98
CA LYS A 361 19.69 -150.81 -98.53
C LYS A 361 20.56 -150.19 -97.43
N ALA A 362 19.95 -149.66 -96.37
CA ALA A 362 20.66 -149.08 -95.24
C ALA A 362 21.38 -150.14 -94.38
N LEU A 363 20.89 -151.38 -94.35
CA LEU A 363 21.46 -152.48 -93.56
C LEU A 363 22.64 -153.22 -94.21
N LYS A 364 22.96 -153.01 -95.49
CA LYS A 364 23.94 -153.82 -96.24
C LYS A 364 25.41 -153.37 -96.18
N SER A 365 25.75 -152.29 -95.47
CA SER A 365 27.13 -151.79 -95.36
C SER A 365 27.61 -151.78 -93.90
N LYS A 366 28.48 -152.72 -93.54
CA LYS A 366 29.08 -152.85 -92.19
C LYS A 366 30.11 -151.76 -91.88
N GLU A 367 30.58 -151.01 -92.88
CA GLU A 367 31.60 -149.95 -92.72
C GLU A 367 31.02 -148.57 -92.39
N ASP A 368 29.72 -148.33 -92.56
CA ASP A 368 29.10 -147.02 -92.29
C ASP A 368 28.64 -146.83 -90.82
N PHE A 369 28.48 -147.90 -90.05
CA PHE A 369 27.93 -147.84 -88.70
C PHE A 369 28.89 -147.22 -87.66
N LEU A 370 30.20 -147.46 -87.82
CA LEU A 370 31.24 -146.93 -86.91
C LEU A 370 31.42 -145.40 -87.02
N LYS A 371 31.01 -144.76 -88.13
CA LYS A 371 31.05 -143.29 -88.32
C LYS A 371 29.79 -142.58 -87.81
N LEU A 372 28.76 -143.32 -87.38
CA LEU A 372 27.52 -142.77 -86.85
C LEU A 372 27.58 -142.50 -85.34
N ALA A 373 28.35 -143.29 -84.58
CA ALA A 373 28.43 -143.18 -83.12
C ALA A 373 29.04 -141.85 -82.63
N GLU A 374 30.17 -141.39 -83.20
CA GLU A 374 30.81 -140.11 -82.82
C GLU A 374 29.98 -138.84 -83.16
N LYS A 375 28.94 -138.96 -83.99
CA LYS A 375 28.04 -137.84 -84.30
C LYS A 375 26.84 -137.76 -83.35
N SER A 376 26.55 -138.83 -82.59
CA SER A 376 25.43 -138.88 -81.63
C SER A 376 25.71 -138.03 -80.38
N ASP A 377 26.91 -138.16 -79.79
CA ASP A 377 27.27 -137.45 -78.55
C ASP A 377 27.24 -135.93 -78.71
N LYS A 378 27.64 -135.41 -79.89
CA LYS A 378 27.61 -133.97 -80.20
C LYS A 378 26.20 -133.41 -80.42
N ILE A 379 25.22 -134.26 -80.73
CA ILE A 379 23.81 -133.87 -80.88
C ILE A 379 23.13 -133.84 -79.51
N GLU A 380 23.49 -134.75 -78.61
CA GLU A 380 22.96 -134.81 -77.24
C GLU A 380 23.45 -133.62 -76.38
N GLU A 381 24.73 -133.23 -76.49
CA GLU A 381 25.25 -132.00 -75.86
C GLU A 381 24.53 -130.74 -76.36
N ALA A 382 24.26 -130.63 -77.66
CA ALA A 382 23.54 -129.48 -78.22
C ALA A 382 22.05 -129.46 -77.81
N GLY A 383 21.43 -130.63 -77.64
CA GLY A 383 20.07 -130.78 -77.12
C GLY A 383 19.93 -130.35 -75.66
N SER A 384 20.85 -130.80 -74.80
CA SER A 384 20.86 -130.42 -73.37
C SER A 384 21.15 -128.92 -73.17
N GLU A 385 22.04 -128.32 -73.98
CA GLU A 385 22.28 -126.88 -73.95
C GLU A 385 21.03 -126.07 -74.39
N PHE A 386 20.30 -126.57 -75.39
CA PHE A 386 19.05 -125.97 -75.84
C PHE A 386 17.95 -126.04 -74.78
N GLU A 387 17.77 -127.18 -74.11
CA GLU A 387 16.80 -127.31 -73.00
C GLU A 387 17.14 -126.40 -71.83
N ARG A 388 18.42 -126.25 -71.48
CA ARG A 388 18.87 -125.32 -70.43
C ARG A 388 18.57 -123.87 -70.80
N LEU A 389 18.79 -123.47 -72.05
CA LEU A 389 18.47 -122.13 -72.55
C LEU A 389 16.94 -121.89 -72.62
N LYS A 390 16.16 -122.92 -72.97
CA LYS A 390 14.70 -122.89 -72.97
C LYS A 390 14.15 -122.67 -71.56
N SER A 391 14.67 -123.37 -70.54
CA SER A 391 14.30 -123.18 -69.13
C SER A 391 14.60 -121.75 -68.63
N LYS A 392 15.80 -121.22 -68.94
CA LYS A 392 16.15 -119.82 -68.62
C LYS A 392 15.26 -118.80 -69.34
N LEU A 393 14.86 -119.09 -70.57
CA LEU A 393 13.93 -118.24 -71.31
C LEU A 393 12.54 -118.25 -70.69
N THR A 394 12.03 -119.42 -70.28
CA THR A 394 10.75 -119.54 -69.57
C THR A 394 10.77 -118.78 -68.24
N SER A 395 11.85 -118.87 -67.47
CA SER A 395 11.97 -118.12 -66.21
C SER A 395 12.15 -116.61 -66.40
N ALA A 396 12.78 -116.16 -67.48
CA ALA A 396 12.85 -114.75 -67.83
C ALA A 396 11.49 -114.21 -68.30
N LYS A 397 10.74 -114.96 -69.10
CA LYS A 397 9.36 -114.61 -69.50
C LYS A 397 8.41 -114.54 -68.31
N ALA A 398 8.50 -115.49 -67.37
CA ALA A 398 7.72 -115.41 -66.13
C ALA A 398 8.04 -114.15 -65.30
N ARG A 399 9.31 -113.73 -65.27
CA ARG A 399 9.73 -112.46 -64.63
C ARG A 399 9.24 -111.22 -65.38
N GLU A 400 9.18 -111.26 -66.72
CA GLU A 400 8.61 -110.22 -67.57
C GLU A 400 7.11 -110.04 -67.27
N ASP A 401 6.35 -111.13 -67.24
CA ASP A 401 4.91 -111.12 -66.95
C ASP A 401 4.62 -110.62 -65.53
N ASP A 402 5.38 -111.05 -64.51
CA ASP A 402 5.27 -110.55 -63.12
C ASP A 402 5.59 -109.05 -63.03
N THR A 403 6.62 -108.57 -63.75
CA THR A 403 6.98 -107.14 -63.76
C THR A 403 5.92 -106.31 -64.49
N ARG A 404 5.36 -106.81 -65.60
CA ARG A 404 4.24 -106.15 -66.29
C ARG A 404 2.98 -106.09 -65.43
N PHE A 405 2.69 -107.13 -64.67
CA PHE A 405 1.58 -107.14 -63.72
C PHE A 405 1.77 -106.06 -62.65
N ARG A 406 2.95 -105.97 -62.02
CA ARG A 406 3.25 -104.91 -61.03
C ARG A 406 3.20 -103.50 -61.60
N ILE A 407 3.62 -103.32 -62.85
CA ILE A 407 3.50 -102.03 -63.56
C ILE A 407 2.02 -101.66 -63.69
N SER A 408 1.17 -102.60 -64.13
CA SER A 408 -0.27 -102.39 -64.25
C SER A 408 -0.92 -102.04 -62.90
N GLU A 409 -0.57 -102.75 -61.81
CA GLU A 409 -1.07 -102.44 -60.46
C GLU A 409 -0.65 -101.04 -60.00
N LEU A 410 0.62 -100.65 -60.23
CA LEU A 410 1.10 -99.31 -59.89
C LEU A 410 0.45 -98.20 -60.73
N GLU A 411 0.16 -98.46 -62.00
CA GLU A 411 -0.56 -97.52 -62.86
C GLU A 411 -2.01 -97.31 -62.39
N GLU A 412 -2.68 -98.38 -61.97
CA GLU A 412 -4.03 -98.32 -61.37
C GLU A 412 -4.02 -97.57 -60.03
N GLU A 413 -3.10 -97.89 -59.10
CA GLU A 413 -2.95 -97.16 -57.82
C GLU A 413 -2.67 -95.66 -58.02
N ILE A 414 -1.87 -95.31 -59.05
CA ILE A 414 -1.59 -93.91 -59.38
C ILE A 414 -2.84 -93.21 -59.88
N GLU A 415 -3.64 -93.86 -60.72
CA GLU A 415 -4.86 -93.25 -61.27
C GLU A 415 -5.92 -93.04 -60.19
N GLU A 416 -6.16 -94.03 -59.33
CA GLU A 416 -7.02 -93.89 -58.15
C GLU A 416 -6.55 -92.76 -57.22
N SER A 417 -5.24 -92.66 -56.98
CA SER A 417 -4.66 -91.57 -56.18
C SER A 417 -4.82 -90.20 -56.84
N LYS A 418 -4.80 -90.10 -58.17
CA LYS A 418 -5.05 -88.84 -58.89
C LYS A 418 -6.51 -88.43 -58.86
N GLU A 419 -7.44 -89.38 -58.98
CA GLU A 419 -8.87 -89.09 -58.91
C GLU A 419 -9.23 -88.52 -57.53
N THR A 420 -8.79 -89.21 -56.46
CA THR A 420 -8.93 -88.74 -55.08
C THR A 420 -8.24 -87.40 -54.85
N LEU A 421 -7.05 -87.18 -55.42
CA LEU A 421 -6.37 -85.88 -55.36
C LEU A 421 -7.20 -84.78 -56.04
N ASN A 422 -7.78 -85.02 -57.21
CA ASN A 422 -8.57 -84.02 -57.94
C ASN A 422 -9.84 -83.62 -57.16
N GLU A 423 -10.51 -84.57 -56.54
CA GLU A 423 -11.66 -84.29 -55.67
C GLU A 423 -11.24 -83.49 -54.43
N THR A 424 -10.16 -83.89 -53.78
CA THR A 424 -9.62 -83.20 -52.60
C THR A 424 -9.11 -81.80 -52.95
N GLU A 425 -8.54 -81.61 -54.14
CA GLU A 425 -8.11 -80.31 -54.66
C GLU A 425 -9.29 -79.35 -54.90
N LYS A 426 -10.46 -79.85 -55.34
CA LYS A 426 -11.67 -79.03 -55.43
C LYS A 426 -12.12 -78.55 -54.06
N ALA A 427 -12.06 -79.40 -53.03
CA ALA A 427 -12.35 -79.00 -51.66
C ALA A 427 -11.29 -78.02 -51.13
N ALA A 428 -10.00 -78.26 -51.38
CA ALA A 428 -8.91 -77.38 -50.99
C ALA A 428 -9.02 -75.99 -51.64
N LYS A 429 -9.49 -75.89 -52.90
CA LYS A 429 -9.77 -74.61 -53.56
C LYS A 429 -10.82 -73.78 -52.81
N LYS A 430 -11.88 -74.41 -52.28
CA LYS A 430 -12.89 -73.72 -51.46
C LYS A 430 -12.28 -73.20 -50.17
N VAL A 431 -11.55 -74.03 -49.44
CA VAL A 431 -10.87 -73.63 -48.19
C VAL A 431 -9.87 -72.49 -48.44
N ARG A 432 -9.07 -72.54 -49.52
CA ARG A 432 -8.14 -71.46 -49.90
C ARG A 432 -8.87 -70.16 -50.23
N LYS A 433 -10.03 -70.23 -50.88
CA LYS A 433 -10.86 -69.05 -51.16
C LYS A 433 -11.36 -68.41 -49.87
N GLU A 434 -11.89 -69.22 -48.95
CA GLU A 434 -12.37 -68.75 -47.66
C GLU A 434 -11.24 -68.16 -46.78
N ILE A 435 -10.04 -68.75 -46.82
CA ILE A 435 -8.85 -68.17 -46.17
C ILE A 435 -8.58 -66.78 -46.73
N LYS A 436 -8.56 -66.63 -48.06
CA LYS A 436 -8.32 -65.33 -48.71
C LYS A 436 -9.40 -64.29 -48.37
N GLU A 437 -10.67 -64.71 -48.33
CA GLU A 437 -11.78 -63.84 -47.90
C GLU A 437 -11.59 -63.40 -46.43
N THR A 438 -11.23 -64.33 -45.53
CA THR A 438 -10.97 -64.03 -44.12
C THR A 438 -9.73 -63.13 -43.92
N GLU A 439 -8.67 -63.32 -44.71
CA GLU A 439 -7.47 -62.46 -44.72
C GLU A 439 -7.78 -61.04 -45.16
N SER A 440 -8.70 -60.86 -46.13
CA SER A 440 -9.17 -59.53 -46.55
C SER A 440 -9.94 -58.84 -45.42
N GLU A 441 -10.86 -59.55 -44.76
CA GLU A 441 -11.61 -59.03 -43.61
C GLU A 441 -10.67 -58.67 -42.44
N LEU A 442 -9.66 -59.49 -42.19
CA LEU A 442 -8.63 -59.22 -41.17
C LEU A 442 -7.89 -57.91 -41.49
N SER A 443 -7.43 -57.74 -42.73
CA SER A 443 -6.74 -56.52 -43.16
C SER A 443 -7.61 -55.26 -42.99
N GLU A 444 -8.91 -55.35 -43.29
CA GLU A 444 -9.84 -54.24 -43.04
C GLU A 444 -10.01 -53.90 -41.55
N LEU A 445 -10.05 -54.91 -40.68
CA LEU A 445 -10.13 -54.72 -39.24
C LEU A 445 -8.84 -54.10 -38.68
N GLU A 446 -7.67 -54.52 -39.15
CA GLU A 446 -6.37 -53.96 -38.77
C GLU A 446 -6.25 -52.48 -39.16
N GLU A 447 -6.69 -52.10 -40.37
CA GLU A 447 -6.72 -50.69 -40.79
C GLU A 447 -7.72 -49.87 -39.97
N LYS A 448 -8.90 -50.42 -39.62
CA LYS A 448 -9.83 -49.79 -38.68
C LYS A 448 -9.18 -49.57 -37.32
N LEU A 449 -8.50 -50.59 -36.76
CA LEU A 449 -7.80 -50.50 -35.48
C LEU A 449 -6.69 -49.44 -35.51
N LYS A 450 -5.91 -49.38 -36.59
CA LYS A 450 -4.87 -48.37 -36.81
C LYS A 450 -5.45 -46.95 -36.88
N SER A 451 -6.58 -46.77 -37.56
CA SER A 451 -7.29 -45.49 -37.61
C SER A 451 -7.78 -45.03 -36.21
N LYS A 452 -8.35 -45.95 -35.42
CA LYS A 452 -8.81 -45.69 -34.05
C LYS A 452 -7.65 -45.38 -33.11
N ASN A 453 -6.52 -46.08 -33.25
CA ASN A 453 -5.27 -45.77 -32.57
C ASN A 453 -4.79 -44.34 -32.83
N LYS A 454 -4.83 -43.89 -34.10
CA LYS A 454 -4.47 -42.52 -34.48
C LYS A 454 -5.41 -41.49 -33.83
N GLN A 455 -6.72 -41.74 -33.86
CA GLN A 455 -7.72 -40.87 -33.20
C GLN A 455 -7.49 -40.78 -31.69
N LYS A 456 -7.24 -41.91 -31.02
CA LYS A 456 -6.94 -41.95 -29.58
C LYS A 456 -5.72 -41.11 -29.23
N ARG A 457 -4.61 -41.27 -29.97
CA ARG A 457 -3.39 -40.48 -29.76
C ARG A 457 -3.63 -38.98 -29.96
N GLN A 458 -4.45 -38.59 -30.93
CA GLN A 458 -4.81 -37.19 -31.15
C GLN A 458 -5.62 -36.60 -29.99
N ILE A 459 -6.58 -37.36 -29.45
CA ILE A 459 -7.37 -36.95 -28.28
C ILE A 459 -6.49 -36.86 -27.04
N GLU A 460 -5.59 -37.82 -26.82
CA GLU A 460 -4.65 -37.79 -25.70
C GLU A 460 -3.78 -36.53 -25.71
N ARG A 461 -3.27 -36.13 -26.89
CA ARG A 461 -2.54 -34.85 -27.04
C ARG A 461 -3.43 -33.64 -26.73
N LYS A 462 -4.67 -33.61 -27.21
CA LYS A 462 -5.61 -32.52 -26.93
C LYS A 462 -5.92 -32.40 -25.44
N ILE A 463 -6.10 -33.54 -24.76
CA ILE A 463 -6.31 -33.58 -23.30
C ILE A 463 -5.09 -32.99 -22.58
N GLU A 464 -3.88 -33.39 -22.96
CA GLU A 464 -2.66 -32.88 -22.33
C GLU A 464 -2.53 -31.36 -22.51
N ASN A 465 -2.70 -30.86 -23.73
CA ASN A 465 -2.64 -29.42 -24.00
C ASN A 465 -3.68 -28.63 -23.18
N ILE A 466 -4.93 -29.12 -23.10
CA ILE A 466 -5.97 -28.44 -22.31
C ILE A 466 -5.65 -28.48 -20.81
N LYS A 467 -5.02 -29.55 -20.31
CA LYS A 467 -4.58 -29.61 -18.90
C LYS A 467 -3.48 -28.59 -18.62
N GLU A 468 -2.54 -28.41 -19.54
CA GLU A 468 -1.48 -27.40 -19.44
C GLU A 468 -2.09 -25.99 -19.42
N GLU A 469 -2.93 -25.66 -20.41
CA GLU A 469 -3.65 -24.37 -20.46
C GLU A 469 -4.49 -24.11 -19.19
N LYS A 470 -5.12 -25.15 -18.63
CA LYS A 470 -5.87 -25.06 -17.37
C LYS A 470 -4.95 -24.81 -16.17
N SER A 471 -3.76 -25.41 -16.16
CA SER A 471 -2.76 -25.20 -15.12
C SER A 471 -2.30 -23.74 -15.12
N ASP A 472 -2.04 -23.16 -16.29
CA ASP A 472 -1.66 -21.76 -16.44
C ASP A 472 -2.76 -20.82 -15.91
N LEU A 473 -4.02 -21.09 -16.28
CA LEU A 473 -5.16 -20.32 -15.76
C LEU A 473 -5.30 -20.43 -14.23
N ARG A 474 -4.94 -21.56 -13.61
CA ARG A 474 -4.95 -21.71 -12.14
C ARG A 474 -3.86 -20.89 -11.47
N VAL A 475 -2.69 -20.80 -12.08
CA VAL A 475 -1.60 -19.93 -11.59
C VAL A 475 -2.03 -18.47 -11.69
N GLU A 476 -2.61 -18.07 -12.83
CA GLU A 476 -3.16 -16.72 -13.03
C GLU A 476 -4.25 -16.40 -11.98
N LYS A 477 -5.18 -17.34 -11.74
CA LYS A 477 -6.20 -17.22 -10.69
C LYS A 477 -5.58 -16.99 -9.31
N SER A 478 -4.60 -17.80 -8.93
CA SER A 478 -3.93 -17.69 -7.62
C SER A 478 -3.21 -16.36 -7.43
N SER A 479 -2.64 -15.79 -8.50
CA SER A 479 -2.04 -14.46 -8.48
C SER A 479 -3.09 -13.39 -8.19
N ILE A 480 -4.22 -13.43 -8.90
CA ILE A 480 -5.31 -12.45 -8.72
C ILE A 480 -6.00 -12.63 -7.36
N GLU A 481 -6.13 -13.86 -6.84
CA GLU A 481 -6.64 -14.10 -5.48
C GLU A 481 -5.74 -13.45 -4.42
N THR A 482 -4.43 -13.40 -4.67
CA THR A 482 -3.48 -12.71 -3.76
C THR A 482 -3.65 -11.20 -3.87
N GLU A 483 -3.78 -10.65 -5.07
CA GLU A 483 -4.08 -9.22 -5.29
C GLU A 483 -5.43 -8.81 -4.70
N PHE A 484 -6.45 -9.67 -4.81
CA PHE A 484 -7.76 -9.47 -4.21
C PHE A 484 -7.65 -9.33 -2.69
N LYS A 485 -6.96 -10.26 -2.00
CA LYS A 485 -6.75 -10.19 -0.55
C LYS A 485 -5.99 -8.94 -0.13
N GLN A 486 -4.96 -8.57 -0.88
CA GLN A 486 -4.21 -7.32 -0.61
C GLN A 486 -5.11 -6.09 -0.76
N ALA A 487 -5.97 -6.04 -1.77
CA ALA A 487 -6.92 -4.95 -1.96
C ALA A 487 -8.00 -4.93 -0.88
N GLU A 488 -8.43 -6.10 -0.40
CA GLU A 488 -9.38 -6.27 0.70
C GLU A 488 -8.79 -5.76 2.03
N GLU A 489 -7.58 -6.20 2.39
CA GLU A 489 -6.83 -5.71 3.55
C GLU A 489 -6.53 -4.20 3.44
N GLU A 490 -6.18 -3.71 2.24
CA GLU A 490 -5.99 -2.27 1.99
C GLU A 490 -7.29 -1.50 2.27
N LEU A 491 -8.45 -2.05 1.87
CA LEU A 491 -9.76 -1.43 2.05
C LEU A 491 -10.21 -1.42 3.53
N GLU A 492 -9.92 -2.47 4.30
CA GLU A 492 -10.20 -2.54 5.75
C GLU A 492 -9.54 -1.40 6.53
N ASN A 493 -8.36 -0.92 6.08
CA ASN A 493 -7.71 0.25 6.69
C ASN A 493 -8.52 1.56 6.57
N TYR A 494 -9.63 1.56 5.82
CA TYR A 494 -10.47 2.72 5.56
C TYR A 494 -11.93 2.57 6.03
N GLU A 495 -12.22 1.66 6.98
CA GLU A 495 -13.54 1.18 7.48
C GLU A 495 -14.70 2.21 7.70
N GLU A 496 -14.45 3.53 7.67
CA GLU A 496 -15.45 4.59 7.89
C GLU A 496 -15.62 5.56 6.72
N VAL A 497 -15.05 5.25 5.55
CA VAL A 497 -15.16 6.10 4.37
C VAL A 497 -16.36 5.69 3.52
N GLU A 498 -17.24 6.64 3.19
CA GLU A 498 -18.30 6.42 2.21
C GLU A 498 -17.70 6.41 0.79
N ILE A 499 -17.78 5.27 0.07
CA ILE A 499 -17.09 5.06 -1.20
C ILE A 499 -18.08 4.92 -2.37
N ASP A 500 -18.14 5.94 -3.23
CA ASP A 500 -18.84 5.90 -4.51
C ASP A 500 -17.87 5.63 -5.68
N THR A 501 -18.00 4.47 -6.32
CA THR A 501 -17.20 4.06 -7.49
C THR A 501 -17.85 4.42 -8.83
N SER A 502 -19.12 4.85 -8.84
CA SER A 502 -19.95 4.96 -10.06
C SER A 502 -19.44 5.94 -11.13
N LYS A 503 -18.68 6.96 -10.72
CA LYS A 503 -18.09 7.99 -11.61
C LYS A 503 -16.57 8.07 -11.53
N ALA A 504 -15.96 7.16 -10.77
CA ALA A 504 -14.54 7.21 -10.46
C ALA A 504 -13.69 6.73 -11.65
N LYS A 505 -12.72 7.55 -12.07
CA LYS A 505 -11.70 7.14 -13.05
C LYS A 505 -10.39 6.88 -12.32
N LYS A 506 -9.93 5.63 -12.31
CA LYS A 506 -8.71 5.18 -11.62
C LYS A 506 -7.50 6.11 -11.89
N GLU A 507 -7.17 6.35 -13.15
CA GLU A 507 -6.03 7.21 -13.53
C GLU A 507 -6.14 8.64 -13.00
N LYS A 508 -7.36 9.18 -12.94
CA LYS A 508 -7.61 10.53 -12.41
C LYS A 508 -7.39 10.56 -10.91
N LEU A 509 -7.91 9.56 -10.19
CA LEU A 509 -7.76 9.43 -8.74
C LEU A 509 -6.31 9.20 -8.33
N GLU A 510 -5.54 8.40 -9.07
CA GLU A 510 -4.10 8.20 -8.80
C GLU A 510 -3.30 9.49 -8.95
N LYS A 511 -3.57 10.27 -10.00
CA LYS A 511 -2.97 11.60 -10.18
C LYS A 511 -3.34 12.56 -9.06
N GLU A 512 -4.62 12.64 -8.73
CA GLU A 512 -5.09 13.52 -7.66
C GLU A 512 -4.53 13.11 -6.29
N ALA A 513 -4.44 11.81 -5.98
CA ALA A 513 -3.85 11.31 -4.73
C ALA A 513 -2.37 11.65 -4.62
N THR A 514 -1.60 11.45 -5.70
CA THR A 514 -0.16 11.80 -5.73
C THR A 514 0.08 13.31 -5.65
N GLU A 515 -0.81 14.14 -6.21
CA GLU A 515 -0.74 15.59 -6.03
C GLU A 515 -1.03 16.01 -4.58
N ILE A 516 -2.02 15.41 -3.93
CA ILE A 516 -2.35 15.65 -2.53
C ILE A 516 -1.20 15.22 -1.61
N GLU A 517 -0.59 14.05 -1.84
CA GLU A 517 0.60 13.60 -1.10
C GLU A 517 1.75 14.60 -1.20
N LYS A 518 2.00 15.15 -2.39
CA LYS A 518 3.02 16.19 -2.58
C LYS A 518 2.68 17.47 -1.83
N LYS A 519 1.40 17.87 -1.75
CA LYS A 519 0.97 19.03 -0.96
C LYS A 519 1.20 18.80 0.53
N ILE A 520 0.78 17.64 1.05
CA ILE A 520 1.02 17.24 2.45
C ILE A 520 2.52 17.25 2.78
N GLN A 521 3.37 16.71 1.90
CA GLN A 521 4.82 16.72 2.11
C GLN A 521 5.43 18.13 2.15
N LYS A 522 4.87 19.09 1.38
CA LYS A 522 5.33 20.49 1.41
C LYS A 522 4.94 21.22 2.69
N LEU A 523 3.81 20.84 3.30
CA LEU A 523 3.35 21.40 4.57
C LEU A 523 4.16 20.87 5.75
N LYS A 524 4.79 19.69 5.65
CA LYS A 524 5.60 19.11 6.73
C LYS A 524 7.02 19.72 6.76
N PRO A 525 7.61 19.99 7.94
CA PRO A 525 7.13 19.67 9.28
C PRO A 525 6.10 20.69 9.82
N LEU A 526 5.06 20.19 10.49
CA LEU A 526 3.99 20.99 11.09
C LEU A 526 4.10 20.99 12.62
N ASN A 527 3.67 22.09 13.25
CA ASN A 527 3.47 22.14 14.70
C ASN A 527 2.12 21.48 15.05
N GLU A 528 2.13 20.23 15.51
CA GLU A 528 0.91 19.48 15.83
C GLU A 528 0.05 20.14 16.94
N ARG A 529 0.67 20.98 17.77
CA ARG A 529 0.00 21.73 18.84
C ARG A 529 -0.40 23.15 18.42
N ALA A 530 -0.23 23.54 17.16
CA ALA A 530 -0.51 24.91 16.70
C ALA A 530 -1.94 25.40 17.01
N ILE A 531 -2.93 24.49 17.01
CA ILE A 531 -4.30 24.81 17.41
C ILE A 531 -4.36 25.23 18.89
N GLU A 532 -3.75 24.43 19.78
CA GLU A 532 -3.67 24.73 21.22
C GLU A 532 -2.82 25.97 21.50
N ASP A 533 -1.66 26.06 20.86
CA ASP A 533 -0.71 27.17 21.02
C ASP A 533 -1.34 28.51 20.58
N TYR A 534 -2.14 28.52 19.51
CA TYR A 534 -2.91 29.70 19.10
C TYR A 534 -3.95 30.09 20.15
N GLU A 535 -4.72 29.12 20.68
CA GLU A 535 -5.71 29.40 21.72
C GLU A 535 -5.08 29.95 23.00
N ASP A 536 -3.94 29.39 23.42
CA ASP A 536 -3.19 29.84 24.58
C ASP A 536 -2.58 31.24 24.35
N ALA A 537 -1.99 31.47 23.18
CA ALA A 537 -1.44 32.78 22.82
C ALA A 537 -2.55 33.85 22.76
N LYS A 538 -3.70 33.52 22.19
CA LYS A 538 -4.88 34.41 22.13
C LYS A 538 -5.38 34.78 23.52
N LYS A 539 -5.55 33.81 24.43
CA LYS A 539 -5.96 34.08 25.82
C LYS A 539 -4.97 34.99 26.55
N ARG A 540 -3.66 34.75 26.37
CA ARG A 540 -2.62 35.60 26.96
C ARG A 540 -2.66 37.03 26.42
N TYR A 541 -2.84 37.18 25.11
CA TYR A 541 -2.98 38.50 24.48
C TYR A 541 -4.22 39.23 25.00
N GLU A 542 -5.39 38.59 25.01
CA GLU A 542 -6.65 39.18 25.49
C GLU A 542 -6.57 39.62 26.95
N SER A 543 -6.00 38.76 27.83
CA SER A 543 -5.79 39.12 29.24
C SER A 543 -4.84 40.30 29.40
N LYS A 544 -3.74 40.33 28.64
CA LYS A 544 -2.77 41.44 28.73
C LYS A 544 -3.32 42.73 28.16
N LYS A 545 -4.17 42.64 27.14
CA LYS A 545 -4.84 43.78 26.52
C LYS A 545 -5.83 44.43 27.49
N GLY A 546 -6.60 43.63 28.21
CA GLY A 546 -7.47 44.14 29.28
C GLY A 546 -6.71 44.97 30.31
N HIS A 547 -5.56 44.49 30.80
CA HIS A 547 -4.73 45.25 31.74
C HIS A 547 -4.14 46.55 31.15
N TYR A 548 -3.82 46.56 29.86
CA TYR A 548 -3.35 47.77 29.19
C TYR A 548 -4.47 48.81 29.10
N ASP A 549 -5.68 48.37 28.75
CA ASP A 549 -6.86 49.24 28.64
C ASP A 549 -7.21 49.84 30.03
N GLU A 550 -7.16 49.05 31.11
CA GLU A 550 -7.33 49.52 32.50
C GLU A 550 -6.31 50.63 32.87
N LEU A 551 -5.02 50.42 32.56
CA LEU A 551 -3.98 51.42 32.81
C LEU A 551 -4.16 52.68 31.96
N ALA A 552 -4.73 52.56 30.76
CA ALA A 552 -4.99 53.70 29.89
C ALA A 552 -6.14 54.56 30.43
N GLU A 553 -7.16 53.94 31.01
CA GLU A 553 -8.23 54.63 31.73
C GLU A 553 -7.73 55.31 33.02
N GLU A 554 -6.86 54.63 33.78
CA GLU A 554 -6.21 55.21 34.97
C GLU A 554 -5.40 56.46 34.60
N LYS A 555 -4.63 56.40 33.51
CA LYS A 555 -3.91 57.56 32.97
C LYS A 555 -4.85 58.74 32.70
N GLN A 556 -5.95 58.50 32.00
CA GLN A 556 -6.90 59.56 31.66
C GLN A 556 -7.51 60.17 32.92
N THR A 557 -7.86 59.34 33.90
CA THR A 557 -8.41 59.80 35.19
C THR A 557 -7.44 60.72 35.94
N LEU A 558 -6.14 60.42 35.92
CA LEU A 558 -5.11 61.27 36.55
C LEU A 558 -4.94 62.61 35.83
N ILE A 559 -5.05 62.63 34.50
CA ILE A 559 -5.03 63.87 33.71
C ILE A 559 -6.23 64.74 34.08
N ASP A 560 -7.43 64.16 34.08
CA ASP A 560 -8.66 64.87 34.41
C ASP A 560 -8.62 65.43 35.85
N PHE A 561 -8.08 64.65 36.81
CA PHE A 561 -7.89 65.10 38.19
C PHE A 561 -6.91 66.28 38.31
N MET A 562 -5.84 66.29 37.52
CA MET A 562 -4.89 67.42 37.52
C MET A 562 -5.52 68.71 36.97
N GLU A 563 -6.33 68.60 35.92
CA GLU A 563 -7.08 69.74 35.36
C GLU A 563 -8.08 70.29 36.39
N GLU A 564 -8.78 69.41 37.12
CA GLU A 564 -9.67 69.79 38.21
C GLU A 564 -8.94 70.54 39.33
N ILE A 565 -7.75 70.07 39.75
CA ILE A 565 -6.93 70.71 40.78
C ILE A 565 -6.47 72.11 40.34
N ASP A 566 -6.06 72.29 39.08
CA ASP A 566 -5.66 73.61 38.57
C ASP A 566 -6.83 74.61 38.54
N GLN A 567 -8.03 74.14 38.21
CA GLN A 567 -9.23 74.96 38.22
C GLN A 567 -9.57 75.40 39.65
N GLN A 568 -9.60 74.47 40.60
CA GLN A 568 -9.86 74.76 42.02
C GLN A 568 -8.83 75.73 42.59
N LYS A 569 -7.55 75.53 42.27
CA LYS A 569 -6.44 76.41 42.68
C LYS A 569 -6.68 77.87 42.25
N THR A 570 -7.13 78.07 41.01
CA THR A 570 -7.40 79.40 40.45
C THR A 570 -8.62 80.04 41.11
N GLU A 571 -9.66 79.25 41.38
CA GLU A 571 -10.88 79.69 42.06
C GLU A 571 -10.60 80.20 43.47
N VAL A 572 -9.91 79.41 44.30
CA VAL A 572 -9.58 79.78 45.68
C VAL A 572 -8.67 81.02 45.75
N PHE A 573 -7.72 81.15 44.81
CA PHE A 573 -6.91 82.36 44.68
C PHE A 573 -7.77 83.60 44.40
N MET A 574 -8.68 83.50 43.44
CA MET A 574 -9.53 84.62 43.03
C MET A 574 -10.49 85.04 44.14
N GLU A 575 -11.10 84.10 44.86
CA GLU A 575 -11.93 84.39 46.03
C GLU A 575 -11.14 85.18 47.09
N THR A 576 -9.93 84.72 47.42
CA THR A 576 -9.05 85.38 48.40
C THR A 576 -8.60 86.77 47.92
N PHE A 577 -8.24 86.90 46.65
CA PHE A 577 -7.86 88.18 46.04
C PHE A 577 -9.01 89.20 46.12
N GLU A 578 -10.23 88.79 45.75
CA GLU A 578 -11.42 89.65 45.78
C GLU A 578 -11.74 90.10 47.21
N GLU A 579 -11.62 89.22 48.19
CA GLU A 579 -11.81 89.53 49.60
C GLU A 579 -10.78 90.56 50.10
N VAL A 580 -9.49 90.32 49.86
CA VAL A 580 -8.42 91.26 50.24
C VAL A 580 -8.57 92.59 49.51
N SER A 581 -8.93 92.59 48.22
CA SER A 581 -9.14 93.79 47.42
C SER A 581 -10.29 94.65 47.93
N LYS A 582 -11.40 94.01 48.34
CA LYS A 582 -12.54 94.67 48.97
C LYS A 582 -12.17 95.27 50.32
N HIS A 583 -11.44 94.55 51.17
CA HIS A 583 -10.97 95.06 52.44
C HIS A 583 -10.00 96.24 52.26
N PHE A 584 -9.07 96.14 51.31
CA PHE A 584 -8.11 97.18 50.98
C PHE A 584 -8.78 98.49 50.56
N SER A 585 -9.72 98.40 49.62
CA SER A 585 -10.46 99.56 49.11
C SER A 585 -11.23 100.27 50.24
N LYS A 586 -11.89 99.48 51.11
CA LYS A 586 -12.65 100.00 52.26
C LYS A 586 -11.74 100.67 53.29
N ILE A 587 -10.69 99.96 53.74
CA ILE A 587 -9.77 100.46 54.77
C ILE A 587 -9.04 101.71 54.29
N PHE A 588 -8.63 101.76 53.02
CA PHE A 588 -7.99 102.95 52.47
C PHE A 588 -8.92 104.19 52.51
N SER A 589 -10.21 104.02 52.18
CA SER A 589 -11.18 105.12 52.23
C SER A 589 -11.48 105.62 53.65
N GLU A 590 -11.38 104.74 54.65
CA GLU A 590 -11.50 105.09 56.08
C GLU A 590 -10.26 105.86 56.57
N LEU A 591 -9.07 105.44 56.13
CA LEU A 591 -7.79 106.07 56.47
C LEU A 591 -7.56 107.40 55.74
N SER A 592 -8.08 107.56 54.53
CA SER A 592 -7.99 108.78 53.72
C SER A 592 -9.40 109.20 53.26
N PRO A 593 -10.13 109.99 54.08
CA PRO A 593 -11.48 110.43 53.72
C PRO A 593 -11.51 111.16 52.36
N GLY A 594 -12.27 110.63 51.40
CA GLY A 594 -12.33 111.14 50.02
C GLY A 594 -11.26 110.59 49.06
N GLY A 595 -10.43 109.64 49.51
CA GLY A 595 -9.50 108.88 48.69
C GLY A 595 -10.03 107.50 48.27
N GLU A 596 -9.45 106.93 47.22
CA GLU A 596 -9.77 105.61 46.66
C GLU A 596 -8.49 104.82 46.44
N ALA A 597 -8.48 103.51 46.70
CA ALA A 597 -7.38 102.64 46.32
C ALA A 597 -7.91 101.27 45.87
N GLN A 598 -7.17 100.59 45.01
CA GLN A 598 -7.53 99.29 44.47
C GLN A 598 -6.30 98.40 44.27
N LEU A 599 -6.52 97.09 44.34
CA LEU A 599 -5.56 96.07 43.93
C LEU A 599 -5.84 95.66 42.50
N ILE A 600 -4.80 95.45 41.70
CA ILE A 600 -4.91 95.08 40.28
C ILE A 600 -4.03 93.88 40.01
N LEU A 601 -4.59 92.82 39.44
CA LEU A 601 -3.80 91.71 38.90
C LEU A 601 -3.22 92.14 37.55
N GLU A 602 -1.90 92.02 37.39
CA GLU A 602 -1.22 92.36 36.13
C GLU A 602 -1.66 91.45 34.97
N ASN A 603 -2.07 90.22 35.28
CA ASN A 603 -2.65 89.27 34.34
C ASN A 603 -3.97 88.70 34.90
N PRO A 604 -5.14 89.24 34.52
CA PRO A 604 -6.43 88.71 34.97
C PRO A 604 -6.82 87.37 34.33
N GLU A 605 -6.25 87.01 33.17
CA GLU A 605 -6.56 85.73 32.50
C GLU A 605 -5.78 84.56 33.11
N ASP A 606 -4.59 84.84 33.64
CA ASP A 606 -3.81 83.91 34.47
C ASP A 606 -3.31 84.62 35.74
N PRO A 607 -4.15 84.65 36.79
CA PRO A 607 -3.88 85.44 37.99
C PRO A 607 -2.69 84.92 38.81
N LEU A 608 -2.31 83.65 38.61
CA LEU A 608 -1.21 83.00 39.31
C LEU A 608 0.14 83.14 38.59
N GLU A 609 0.17 83.55 37.31
CA GLU A 609 1.41 83.88 36.60
C GLU A 609 1.72 85.40 36.58
N GLY A 610 0.78 86.26 37.01
CA GLY A 610 0.95 87.71 37.08
C GLY A 610 1.50 88.26 38.41
N GLY A 611 1.62 89.59 38.53
CA GLY A 611 1.88 90.28 39.80
C GLY A 611 0.67 91.06 40.34
N LEU A 612 0.73 91.49 41.60
CA LEU A 612 -0.26 92.32 42.27
C LEU A 612 0.16 93.80 42.32
N GLY A 613 -0.47 94.61 41.47
CA GLY A 613 -0.38 96.06 41.45
C GLY A 613 -1.20 96.72 42.56
N ILE A 614 -0.73 97.87 43.05
CA ILE A 614 -1.44 98.71 44.02
C ILE A 614 -1.54 100.13 43.46
N GLU A 615 -2.77 100.62 43.33
CA GLU A 615 -3.05 101.99 42.91
C GLU A 615 -3.82 102.72 44.01
N ALA A 616 -3.45 103.96 44.28
CA ALA A 616 -4.15 104.80 45.25
C ALA A 616 -4.28 106.25 44.78
N LYS A 617 -5.39 106.87 45.17
CA LYS A 617 -5.83 108.22 44.85
C LYS A 617 -6.18 108.94 46.15
N PRO A 618 -5.24 109.71 46.72
CA PRO A 618 -5.50 110.52 47.91
C PRO A 618 -6.46 111.69 47.63
N GLU A 619 -7.06 112.26 48.69
CA GLU A 619 -8.03 113.37 48.63
C GLU A 619 -7.55 114.52 47.72
N GLY A 620 -8.32 114.82 46.66
CA GLY A 620 -8.02 115.90 45.71
C GLY A 620 -6.89 115.64 44.69
N LYS A 621 -6.34 114.41 44.62
CA LYS A 621 -5.25 114.03 43.69
C LYS A 621 -5.70 113.04 42.61
N LYS A 622 -4.83 112.79 41.62
CA LYS A 622 -5.01 111.75 40.60
C LYS A 622 -4.56 110.39 41.12
N LEU A 623 -5.16 109.33 40.59
CA LEU A 623 -4.76 107.95 40.80
C LEU A 623 -3.30 107.76 40.37
N LYS A 624 -2.50 107.14 41.23
CA LYS A 624 -1.08 106.84 40.98
C LYS A 624 -0.75 105.46 41.54
N ASN A 625 0.23 104.81 40.90
CA ASN A 625 0.87 103.63 41.47
C ASN A 625 1.55 104.00 42.81
N VAL A 626 1.53 103.08 43.77
CA VAL A 626 2.08 103.29 45.12
C VAL A 626 3.51 103.83 45.11
N ALA A 627 4.35 103.45 44.14
CA ALA A 627 5.72 103.94 44.00
C ALA A 627 5.82 105.46 43.74
N SER A 628 4.77 106.10 43.22
CA SER A 628 4.73 107.52 42.81
C SER A 628 4.02 108.45 43.82
N LEU A 629 3.65 107.93 44.99
CA LEU A 629 3.01 108.68 46.08
C LEU A 629 4.04 109.37 47.00
N SER A 630 3.59 110.37 47.77
CA SER A 630 4.45 111.02 48.78
C SER A 630 4.72 110.09 49.98
N GLY A 631 5.75 110.39 50.79
CA GLY A 631 6.15 109.52 51.91
C GLY A 631 5.00 109.15 52.86
N GLY A 632 4.18 110.12 53.27
CA GLY A 632 3.02 109.85 54.14
C GLY A 632 1.88 109.09 53.45
N GLU A 633 1.65 109.31 52.15
CA GLU A 633 0.63 108.60 51.37
C GLU A 633 1.04 107.15 51.08
N LYS A 634 2.33 106.93 50.85
CA LYS A 634 2.95 105.60 50.73
C LYS A 634 2.71 104.83 52.02
N SER A 635 3.08 105.41 53.18
CA SER A 635 2.87 104.77 54.47
C SER A 635 1.41 104.45 54.75
N LEU A 636 0.48 105.35 54.39
CA LEU A 636 -0.96 105.11 54.52
C LEU A 636 -1.47 103.97 53.63
N THR A 637 -1.00 103.91 52.38
CA THR A 637 -1.36 102.86 51.42
C THR A 637 -0.81 101.50 51.86
N GLY A 638 0.43 101.46 52.35
CA GLY A 638 1.04 100.25 52.91
C GLY A 638 0.31 99.76 54.15
N LEU A 639 -0.06 100.66 55.07
CA LEU A 639 -0.89 100.32 56.23
C LEU A 639 -2.26 99.79 55.82
N ALA A 640 -2.94 100.42 54.84
CA ALA A 640 -4.22 99.94 54.34
C ALA A 640 -4.12 98.52 53.77
N PHE A 641 -3.04 98.20 53.07
CA PHE A 641 -2.80 96.86 52.51
C PHE A 641 -2.52 95.82 53.60
N ILE A 642 -1.68 96.16 54.58
CA ILE A 642 -1.42 95.28 55.73
C ILE A 642 -2.72 95.01 56.49
N PHE A 643 -3.50 96.05 56.82
CA PHE A 643 -4.77 95.87 57.50
C PHE A 643 -5.81 95.11 56.66
N ALA A 644 -5.74 95.19 55.32
CA ALA A 644 -6.61 94.39 54.44
C ALA A 644 -6.29 92.91 54.50
N ILE A 645 -5.01 92.56 54.48
CA ILE A 645 -4.52 91.19 54.69
C ILE A 645 -4.96 90.70 56.08
N GLN A 646 -4.75 91.52 57.12
CA GLN A 646 -5.17 91.19 58.48
C GLN A 646 -6.69 91.05 58.61
N ARG A 647 -7.48 91.69 57.74
CA ARG A 647 -8.95 91.57 57.75
C ARG A 647 -9.42 90.31 57.03
N ALA A 648 -8.74 89.94 55.94
CA ALA A 648 -9.00 88.71 55.19
C ALA A 648 -8.54 87.46 55.95
N ASN A 649 -7.47 87.58 56.74
CA ASN A 649 -7.00 86.53 57.64
C ASN A 649 -6.86 87.09 59.07
N PRO A 650 -7.97 87.15 59.83
CA PRO A 650 -7.98 87.69 61.18
C PRO A 650 -7.12 86.85 62.11
N SER A 651 -6.39 87.52 63.00
CA SER A 651 -5.55 86.89 64.02
C SER A 651 -5.89 87.47 65.38
N ALA A 652 -5.82 86.66 66.43
CA ALA A 652 -6.20 87.09 67.77
C ALA A 652 -5.31 88.21 68.34
N LEU A 653 -4.06 88.33 67.87
CA LEU A 653 -3.08 89.31 68.34
C LEU A 653 -2.36 90.03 67.18
N TYR A 654 -2.44 91.36 67.20
CA TYR A 654 -1.63 92.26 66.38
C TYR A 654 -0.64 93.02 67.25
N VAL A 655 0.57 93.24 66.75
CA VAL A 655 1.59 94.03 67.43
C VAL A 655 2.09 95.12 66.49
N LEU A 656 1.88 96.37 66.87
CA LEU A 656 2.19 97.55 66.07
C LEU A 656 3.29 98.38 66.76
N ASP A 657 4.42 98.58 66.10
CA ASP A 657 5.56 99.36 66.62
C ASP A 657 5.86 100.57 65.74
N GLU A 658 5.80 101.77 66.33
CA GLU A 658 6.08 103.07 65.67
C GLU A 658 5.43 103.26 64.28
N ILE A 659 4.23 102.71 64.06
CA ILE A 659 3.50 102.75 62.77
C ILE A 659 3.07 104.16 62.34
N ASP A 660 3.19 105.15 63.24
CA ASP A 660 2.78 106.54 63.03
C ASP A 660 3.95 107.49 62.68
N ALA A 661 5.19 106.98 62.59
CA ALA A 661 6.41 107.77 62.44
C ALA A 661 6.44 108.69 61.20
N HIS A 662 5.74 108.31 60.12
CA HIS A 662 5.68 109.06 58.85
C HIS A 662 4.30 109.64 58.54
N LEU A 663 3.40 109.65 59.52
CA LEU A 663 2.02 110.14 59.37
C LEU A 663 1.88 111.58 59.89
N ASP A 664 1.06 112.36 59.19
CA ASP A 664 0.66 113.69 59.66
C ASP A 664 -0.39 113.59 60.78
N PRO A 665 -0.66 114.67 61.54
CA PRO A 665 -1.63 114.62 62.64
C PRO A 665 -3.04 114.18 62.23
N LYS A 666 -3.47 114.45 60.99
CA LYS A 666 -4.80 114.06 60.48
C LYS A 666 -4.87 112.55 60.28
N ASN A 667 -3.91 111.98 59.54
CA ASN A 667 -3.87 110.55 59.24
C ASN A 667 -3.58 109.70 60.47
N ARG A 668 -2.81 110.21 61.45
CA ARG A 668 -2.62 109.53 62.76
C ARG A 668 -3.94 109.33 63.49
N ASN A 669 -4.84 110.30 63.43
CA ASN A 669 -6.14 110.19 64.08
C ASN A 669 -7.03 109.14 63.39
N GLU A 670 -7.00 109.07 62.05
CA GLU A 670 -7.76 108.06 61.31
C GLU A 670 -7.20 106.64 61.53
N VAL A 671 -5.86 106.48 61.56
CA VAL A 671 -5.22 105.21 61.94
C VAL A 671 -5.60 104.81 63.37
N ALA A 672 -5.63 105.74 64.32
CA ALA A 672 -6.06 105.45 65.69
C ALA A 672 -7.53 104.99 65.78
N LYS A 673 -8.43 105.55 64.94
CA LYS A 673 -9.83 105.09 64.86
C LYS A 673 -9.92 103.69 64.26
N LEU A 674 -9.15 103.40 63.21
CA LEU A 674 -9.11 102.08 62.59
C LEU A 674 -8.60 101.03 63.59
N ILE A 675 -7.50 101.33 64.30
CA ILE A 675 -6.96 100.48 65.38
C ILE A 675 -8.03 100.24 66.45
N LYS A 676 -8.76 101.28 66.88
CA LYS A 676 -9.87 101.11 67.83
C LYS A 676 -11.01 100.24 67.29
N SER A 677 -11.20 100.19 65.98
CA SER A 677 -12.17 99.29 65.36
C SER A 677 -11.66 97.85 65.38
N PHE A 678 -10.41 97.62 64.98
CA PHE A 678 -9.76 96.31 65.04
C PHE A 678 -9.65 95.79 66.47
N SER A 679 -9.46 96.68 67.46
CA SER A 679 -9.35 96.30 68.88
C SER A 679 -10.64 95.72 69.48
N LYS A 680 -11.75 95.71 68.74
CA LYS A 680 -13.00 95.04 69.14
C LYS A 680 -12.97 93.55 68.84
N GLU A 681 -12.18 93.14 67.85
CA GLU A 681 -12.15 91.79 67.30
C GLU A 681 -10.79 91.11 67.50
N ALA A 682 -9.74 91.89 67.81
CA ALA A 682 -8.41 91.38 68.11
C ALA A 682 -7.72 92.22 69.19
N GLN A 683 -6.69 91.65 69.82
CA GLN A 683 -5.83 92.37 70.74
C GLN A 683 -4.75 93.15 69.96
N ILE A 684 -4.52 94.42 70.28
CA ILE A 684 -3.53 95.30 69.61
C ILE A 684 -2.55 95.89 70.62
#